data_AF-A0A4T8J232-F1
#
_entry.id   AF-A0A4T8J232-F1
#
_cell.length_a   1.000
_cell.length_b   1.000
_cell.length_c   1.000
_cell.angle_alpha   90.00
_cell.angle_beta   90.00
_cell.angle_gamma   90.00
#
_symmetry.space_group_name_H-M   'P 1'
#
loop_
_entity.id
_entity.type
_entity.pdbx_description
1 polymer ?
#
loop_
_entity_poly.entity_id
_entity_poly.type
_entity_poly.pdbx_seq_one_letter_code
_entity_poly.pdbx_strand_id
1 'polypeptide(L)'
;MAVKISGVLKDGTGKPVQNCTIQLKAKRNSTTVVVNTLASENPDEAGRYSMDVEYGQYSVILLVEGFPPSHAGTITVYEDSRPGTLNDFLGAMTEDDARPEALRRFELMVEEVTRNASAVAQNTAAAKKSASDAGTSAREAATHATDAAGSARAASTSAGQAATSAQEASSSAGTASTKATEASKSAAAAESSKSAAATSAGAAKTSETNAAASQKSAATSASTATTKASEAATSARDAAASKEAAKSSETNASTSASSAASSATAAGNSVKAAKTSETNARSSETAAEQSASAAADSETAAASSAREASIKAEEAAVSATAAGKSAESAASSASTATTKAGEATEQATAAVRSASAARTSETNAKASETRAESSETAAVSSASSAASSASSASASKDEAARLASEAQGSATTASAKATEAAGSATAAAQSKSTAESAATRAETAAKRAEDIASAVALEDASTTKKGIVQLSSATNSTSESLAATPKAVKAACENAEKRLQKDKNGADVPDKDTFTKNIGACRAFGGAVSTTTGDWTTAQFIGWLDSQGAFNHPYWMCKGSWSYGNNKIITDTGCGNIHLAGAVIEVMGIKSAMTIRITTPTTSSGSGTANAQFTYINHGDGYSPGWRRDYNTKNKPPAFALGKTGETLADTDAVAWNLDSGAYCAQDGGASSLILHFNTGEGSCPAVQFRVNYRNGGIFYRSARDGYGFEADWERLFTTTGGTLEGAVGIGAQNTLGGHSLALGRGDTGLKQNGDGNLDVYAGNARVMRFTNGSIQVSKGLNVSGRVNPSDYSNFDIRYVRDIRLGTRVVQGMQKGVTYEKSGHVITGLCLVGDADGDNSAVYRPVQKYINGTWFNVSQV
;
A
#
# COMPACT_ATOMS: atom_id res chain seq x y z
N MET A 1 101.19 87.03 -78.40
CA MET A 1 102.03 88.23 -78.66
C MET A 1 101.72 89.15 -77.50
N ALA A 2 102.72 89.51 -76.68
CA ALA A 2 102.47 90.32 -75.49
C ALA A 2 101.80 91.66 -75.83
N VAL A 3 100.83 92.06 -75.02
CA VAL A 3 100.09 93.31 -75.16
C VAL A 3 100.83 94.39 -74.38
N LYS A 4 101.14 95.49 -75.04
CA LYS A 4 101.87 96.59 -74.43
C LYS A 4 100.97 97.39 -73.49
N ILE A 5 101.27 97.34 -72.20
CA ILE A 5 100.63 98.16 -71.17
C ILE A 5 101.60 99.27 -70.79
N SER A 6 101.27 100.50 -71.18
CA SER A 6 102.15 101.66 -70.98
C SER A 6 101.37 102.93 -70.70
N GLY A 7 101.95 103.84 -69.92
CA GLY A 7 101.31 105.09 -69.54
C GLY A 7 102.13 105.87 -68.52
N VAL A 8 101.54 106.94 -67.97
CA VAL A 8 102.11 107.68 -66.84
C VAL A 8 101.33 107.30 -65.58
N LEU A 9 101.97 106.71 -64.59
CA LEU A 9 101.38 106.45 -63.29
C LEU A 9 101.28 107.77 -62.52
N LYS A 10 100.05 108.22 -62.28
CA LYS A 10 99.75 109.47 -61.59
C LYS A 10 99.00 109.20 -60.29
N ASP A 11 99.22 110.03 -59.28
CA ASP A 11 98.39 110.01 -58.07
C ASP A 11 97.02 110.67 -58.31
N GLY A 12 96.17 110.67 -57.28
CA GLY A 12 94.85 111.30 -57.33
C GLY A 12 94.86 112.82 -57.55
N THR A 13 96.03 113.48 -57.53
CA THR A 13 96.22 114.90 -57.84
C THR A 13 96.85 115.15 -59.22
N GLY A 14 97.11 114.07 -59.97
CA GLY A 14 97.66 114.11 -61.32
C GLY A 14 99.19 114.24 -61.40
N LYS A 15 99.90 114.21 -60.26
CA LYS A 15 101.37 114.25 -60.22
C LYS A 15 101.96 112.85 -60.47
N PRO A 16 103.11 112.74 -61.16
CA PRO A 16 103.74 111.45 -61.42
C PRO A 16 104.21 110.79 -60.12
N VAL A 17 103.87 109.50 -59.95
CA VAL A 17 104.27 108.70 -58.78
C VAL A 17 105.68 108.17 -59.00
N GLN A 18 106.66 108.85 -58.41
CA GLN A 18 108.08 108.47 -58.45
C GLN A 18 108.38 107.35 -57.44
N ASN A 19 109.44 106.56 -57.68
CA ASN A 19 109.90 105.45 -56.84
C ASN A 19 108.83 104.38 -56.52
N CYS A 20 107.96 104.09 -57.50
CA CYS A 20 107.00 102.99 -57.44
C CYS A 20 107.50 101.78 -58.26
N THR A 21 107.09 100.57 -57.89
CA THR A 21 107.21 99.37 -58.71
C THR A 21 105.81 98.82 -58.95
N ILE A 22 105.44 98.67 -60.23
CA ILE A 22 104.20 98.03 -60.63
C ILE A 22 104.48 96.54 -60.80
N GLN A 23 103.80 95.70 -60.03
CA GLN A 23 103.88 94.25 -60.12
C GLN A 23 102.59 93.63 -60.66
N LEU A 24 102.72 92.72 -61.61
CA LEU A 24 101.63 91.89 -62.13
C LEU A 24 101.86 90.44 -61.72
N LYS A 25 101.00 89.91 -60.85
CA LYS A 25 101.05 88.52 -60.38
C LYS A 25 100.01 87.67 -61.10
N ALA A 26 100.41 86.66 -61.85
CA ALA A 26 99.48 85.77 -62.54
C ALA A 26 98.58 85.02 -61.52
N LYS A 27 97.25 85.07 -61.69
CA LYS A 27 96.26 84.43 -60.78
C LYS A 27 95.86 83.02 -61.21
N ARG A 28 96.07 82.66 -62.47
CA ARG A 28 95.79 81.32 -63.04
C ARG A 28 96.85 80.99 -64.08
N ASN A 29 97.06 79.70 -64.33
CA ASN A 29 97.88 79.25 -65.46
C ASN A 29 97.17 79.65 -66.76
N SER A 30 97.86 80.38 -67.63
CA SER A 30 97.52 80.52 -69.04
C SER A 30 98.49 79.66 -69.87
N THR A 31 98.24 79.58 -71.19
CA THR A 31 99.11 78.84 -72.12
C THR A 31 100.51 79.42 -72.24
N THR A 32 100.74 80.67 -71.82
CA THR A 32 102.05 81.34 -71.87
C THR A 32 102.57 81.79 -70.50
N VAL A 33 101.73 81.86 -69.46
CA VAL A 33 102.13 82.32 -68.12
C VAL A 33 101.62 81.39 -67.02
N VAL A 34 102.50 80.98 -66.11
CA VAL A 34 102.16 80.10 -64.98
C VAL A 34 101.66 80.94 -63.79
N VAL A 35 100.69 80.44 -63.03
CA VAL A 35 100.16 81.09 -61.83
C VAL A 35 101.27 81.41 -60.81
N ASN A 36 101.11 82.51 -60.08
CA ASN A 36 102.03 83.05 -59.10
C ASN A 36 103.36 83.64 -59.62
N THR A 37 103.63 83.64 -60.93
CA THR A 37 104.77 84.40 -61.48
C THR A 37 104.51 85.90 -61.42
N LEU A 38 105.56 86.69 -61.23
CA LEU A 38 105.53 88.14 -61.08
C LEU A 38 106.32 88.82 -62.21
N ALA A 39 105.70 89.76 -62.91
CA ALA A 39 106.40 90.75 -63.73
C ALA A 39 106.44 92.09 -62.96
N SER A 40 107.57 92.79 -62.99
CA SER A 40 107.77 94.05 -62.26
C SER A 40 108.33 95.11 -63.20
N GLU A 41 107.78 96.32 -63.17
CA GLU A 41 108.25 97.47 -63.94
C GLU A 41 108.32 98.71 -63.03
N ASN A 42 109.42 99.46 -63.13
CA ASN A 42 109.65 100.66 -62.34
C ASN A 42 109.46 101.89 -63.23
N PRO A 43 108.46 102.75 -62.98
CA PRO A 43 108.29 103.97 -63.76
C PRO A 43 109.50 104.92 -63.62
N ASP A 44 109.79 105.69 -64.67
CA ASP A 44 110.87 106.70 -64.67
C ASP A 44 110.59 107.89 -63.73
N GLU A 45 111.52 108.85 -63.58
CA GLU A 45 111.34 110.05 -62.76
C GLU A 45 110.12 110.92 -63.19
N ALA A 46 109.59 110.73 -64.41
CA ALA A 46 108.37 111.36 -64.89
C ALA A 46 107.12 110.47 -64.73
N GLY A 47 107.23 109.34 -64.03
CA GLY A 47 106.16 108.37 -63.77
C GLY A 47 105.78 107.50 -64.97
N ARG A 48 106.55 107.49 -66.06
CA ARG A 48 106.25 106.68 -67.26
C ARG A 48 106.65 105.23 -67.05
N TYR A 49 105.73 104.32 -67.34
CA TYR A 49 105.97 102.87 -67.36
C TYR A 49 105.58 102.29 -68.72
N SER A 50 106.24 101.20 -69.10
CA SER A 50 105.92 100.47 -70.32
C SER A 50 106.37 99.02 -70.19
N MET A 51 105.41 98.10 -70.13
CA MET A 51 105.68 96.67 -70.05
C MET A 51 104.90 95.91 -71.12
N ASP A 52 105.51 94.89 -71.71
CA ASP A 52 104.83 93.96 -72.61
C ASP A 52 104.28 92.79 -71.77
N VAL A 53 102.96 92.65 -71.70
CA VAL A 53 102.26 91.69 -70.82
C VAL A 53 101.58 90.61 -71.63
N GLU A 54 101.93 89.35 -71.38
CA GLU A 54 101.26 88.21 -72.02
C GLU A 54 99.79 88.07 -71.59
N TYR A 55 98.99 87.35 -72.39
CA TYR A 55 97.57 87.17 -72.09
C TYR A 55 97.37 86.24 -70.89
N GLY A 56 96.44 86.64 -70.03
CA GLY A 56 96.22 86.01 -68.75
C GLY A 56 95.51 86.94 -67.77
N GLN A 57 95.24 86.41 -66.59
CA GLN A 57 94.62 87.16 -65.51
C GLN A 57 95.66 87.48 -64.44
N TYR A 58 95.84 88.75 -64.13
CA TYR A 58 96.89 89.25 -63.25
C TYR A 58 96.32 90.07 -62.12
N SER A 59 96.87 89.86 -60.92
CA SER A 59 96.70 90.70 -59.75
C SER A 59 97.73 91.82 -59.81
N VAL A 60 97.27 93.07 -59.92
CA VAL A 60 98.11 94.27 -59.98
C VAL A 60 98.45 94.74 -58.56
N ILE A 61 99.73 94.90 -58.26
CA ILE A 61 100.23 95.33 -56.95
C ILE A 61 101.17 96.51 -57.16
N LEU A 62 100.96 97.61 -56.44
CA LEU A 62 101.82 98.80 -56.47
C LEU A 62 102.66 98.85 -55.19
N LEU A 63 103.97 98.95 -55.35
CA LEU A 63 104.92 99.10 -54.24
C LEU A 63 105.57 100.46 -54.35
N VAL A 64 105.22 101.40 -53.46
CA VAL A 64 105.84 102.73 -53.39
C VAL A 64 106.85 102.72 -52.25
N GLU A 65 108.08 103.14 -52.49
CA GLU A 65 109.15 103.12 -51.46
C GLU A 65 108.72 103.89 -50.20
N GLY A 66 108.74 103.23 -49.05
CA GLY A 66 108.25 103.76 -47.77
C GLY A 66 106.79 103.43 -47.42
N PHE A 67 106.02 102.80 -48.32
CA PHE A 67 104.63 102.38 -48.09
C PHE A 67 104.44 100.87 -48.32
N PRO A 68 103.53 100.20 -47.57
CA PRO A 68 103.26 98.78 -47.76
C PRO A 68 102.66 98.50 -49.16
N PRO A 69 102.95 97.33 -49.77
CA PRO A 69 102.40 96.94 -51.07
C PRO A 69 100.87 97.02 -51.09
N SER A 70 100.31 97.72 -52.08
CA SER A 70 98.87 97.91 -52.24
C SER A 70 98.35 97.14 -53.44
N HIS A 71 97.27 96.36 -53.27
CA HIS A 71 96.63 95.65 -54.36
C HIS A 71 95.70 96.60 -55.13
N ALA A 72 96.07 96.96 -56.35
CA ALA A 72 95.36 97.93 -57.17
C ALA A 72 94.15 97.34 -57.92
N GLY A 73 94.08 96.01 -58.06
CA GLY A 73 92.95 95.29 -58.66
C GLY A 73 93.40 94.10 -59.51
N THR A 74 92.45 93.42 -60.14
CA THR A 74 92.74 92.32 -61.08
C THR A 74 92.46 92.79 -62.50
N ILE A 75 93.41 92.56 -63.41
CA ILE A 75 93.22 92.77 -64.84
C ILE A 75 93.15 91.43 -65.56
N THR A 76 92.41 91.39 -66.68
CA THR A 76 92.45 90.26 -67.61
C THR A 76 92.88 90.79 -68.97
N VAL A 77 94.02 90.29 -69.45
CA VAL A 77 94.54 90.60 -70.79
C VAL A 77 94.13 89.45 -71.70
N TYR A 78 93.24 89.71 -72.65
CA TYR A 78 92.82 88.76 -73.68
C TYR A 78 93.78 88.80 -74.87
N GLU A 79 93.77 87.75 -75.70
CA GLU A 79 94.66 87.64 -76.87
C GLU A 79 94.46 88.77 -77.90
N ASP A 80 93.26 89.35 -77.96
CA ASP A 80 92.87 90.46 -78.83
C ASP A 80 92.86 91.83 -78.12
N SER A 81 93.36 91.89 -76.87
CA SER A 81 93.40 93.14 -76.11
C SER A 81 94.31 94.18 -76.78
N ARG A 82 93.78 95.39 -76.97
CA ARG A 82 94.53 96.50 -77.58
C ARG A 82 95.51 97.10 -76.56
N PRO A 83 96.70 97.58 -76.98
CA PRO A 83 97.60 98.33 -76.12
C PRO A 83 96.90 99.53 -75.46
N GLY A 84 97.18 99.76 -74.18
CA GLY A 84 96.48 100.76 -73.37
C GLY A 84 97.19 101.05 -72.05
N THR A 85 96.59 101.92 -71.23
CA THR A 85 97.11 102.20 -69.88
C THR A 85 96.66 101.12 -68.90
N LEU A 86 97.38 100.93 -67.80
CA LEU A 86 97.01 99.98 -66.75
C LEU A 86 95.59 100.24 -66.19
N ASN A 87 95.16 101.51 -66.16
CA ASN A 87 93.81 101.87 -65.74
C ASN A 87 92.73 101.39 -66.72
N ASP A 88 93.01 101.38 -68.03
CA ASP A 88 92.06 100.88 -69.04
C ASP A 88 91.77 99.39 -68.81
N PHE A 89 92.78 98.63 -68.39
CA PHE A 89 92.63 97.21 -68.07
C PHE A 89 91.98 96.96 -66.70
N LEU A 90 92.20 97.85 -65.72
CA LEU A 90 91.56 97.75 -64.39
C LEU A 90 90.07 98.13 -64.42
N GLY A 91 89.61 98.85 -65.45
CA GLY A 91 88.22 99.27 -65.63
C GLY A 91 87.35 98.35 -66.50
N ALA A 92 87.90 97.28 -67.08
CA ALA A 92 87.16 96.40 -67.99
C ALA A 92 86.32 95.33 -67.24
N MET A 93 85.05 95.16 -67.60
CA MET A 93 84.12 94.17 -67.02
C MET A 93 84.65 92.72 -67.13
N THR A 94 84.44 91.90 -66.09
CA THR A 94 84.88 90.49 -66.02
C THR A 94 83.73 89.48 -66.16
N GLU A 95 84.04 88.26 -66.61
CA GLU A 95 83.11 87.17 -66.97
C GLU A 95 82.15 86.68 -65.86
N ASP A 96 82.35 87.05 -64.59
CA ASP A 96 81.43 86.73 -63.49
C ASP A 96 80.14 87.59 -63.48
N ASP A 97 80.10 88.70 -64.23
CA ASP A 97 78.94 89.61 -64.28
C ASP A 97 77.86 89.21 -65.31
N ALA A 98 78.07 88.12 -66.08
CA ALA A 98 77.20 87.71 -67.20
C ALA A 98 76.37 86.43 -66.97
N ARG A 99 76.03 86.07 -65.72
CA ARG A 99 75.21 84.87 -65.41
C ARG A 99 73.80 85.24 -64.91
N PRO A 100 72.69 84.83 -65.58
CA PRO A 100 71.33 85.20 -65.15
C PRO A 100 70.83 84.44 -63.91
N GLU A 101 70.31 85.17 -62.93
CA GLU A 101 69.72 84.69 -61.65
C GLU A 101 68.58 83.65 -61.82
N ALA A 102 67.96 83.60 -63.01
CA ALA A 102 66.84 82.70 -63.31
C ALA A 102 67.24 81.21 -63.35
N LEU A 103 68.43 80.87 -63.87
CA LEU A 103 68.87 79.46 -63.93
C LEU A 103 69.20 78.91 -62.53
N ARG A 104 69.76 79.75 -61.66
CA ARG A 104 70.09 79.36 -60.27
C ARG A 104 68.83 79.02 -59.45
N ARG A 105 67.72 79.72 -59.71
CA ARG A 105 66.42 79.41 -59.08
C ARG A 105 65.76 78.15 -59.63
N PHE A 106 65.99 77.83 -60.91
CA PHE A 106 65.43 76.63 -61.54
C PHE A 106 66.08 75.34 -61.01
N GLU A 107 67.40 75.32 -60.85
CA GLU A 107 68.11 74.14 -60.31
C GLU A 107 67.74 73.87 -58.84
N LEU A 108 67.59 74.90 -58.01
CA LEU A 108 67.09 74.78 -56.63
C LEU A 108 65.66 74.23 -56.57
N MET A 109 64.79 74.64 -57.49
CA MET A 109 63.41 74.15 -57.57
C MET A 109 63.35 72.67 -57.96
N VAL A 110 64.21 72.20 -58.88
CA VAL A 110 64.26 70.79 -59.29
C VAL A 110 64.80 69.90 -58.16
N GLU A 111 65.80 70.36 -57.41
CA GLU A 111 66.27 69.66 -56.20
C GLU A 111 65.19 69.61 -55.11
N GLU A 112 64.42 70.68 -54.92
CA GLU A 112 63.31 70.73 -53.97
C GLU A 112 62.14 69.81 -54.37
N VAL A 113 61.79 69.76 -55.66
CA VAL A 113 60.78 68.82 -56.18
C VAL A 113 61.22 67.38 -55.97
N THR A 114 62.50 67.07 -56.17
CA THR A 114 63.04 65.70 -55.96
C THR A 114 63.04 65.32 -54.48
N ARG A 115 63.42 66.26 -53.60
CA ARG A 115 63.38 66.07 -52.13
C ARG A 115 61.94 65.91 -51.64
N ASN A 116 60.99 66.69 -52.15
CA ASN A 116 59.56 66.57 -51.84
C ASN A 116 58.96 65.27 -52.36
N ALA A 117 59.31 64.82 -53.57
CA ALA A 117 58.85 63.53 -54.09
C ALA A 117 59.33 62.35 -53.24
N SER A 118 60.59 62.38 -52.76
CA SER A 118 61.12 61.38 -51.82
C SER A 118 60.39 61.42 -50.46
N ALA A 119 60.10 62.61 -49.93
CA ALA A 119 59.35 62.78 -48.68
C ALA A 119 57.89 62.27 -48.82
N VAL A 120 57.24 62.52 -49.97
CA VAL A 120 55.90 62.00 -50.27
C VAL A 120 55.91 60.47 -50.39
N ALA A 121 56.92 59.88 -51.03
CA ALA A 121 57.06 58.43 -51.12
C ALA A 121 57.27 57.78 -49.74
N GLN A 122 58.12 58.36 -48.89
CA GLN A 122 58.33 57.91 -47.51
C GLN A 122 57.05 58.05 -46.67
N ASN A 123 56.36 59.19 -46.76
CA ASN A 123 55.09 59.40 -46.07
C ASN A 123 53.99 58.45 -46.55
N THR A 124 53.95 58.11 -47.84
CA THR A 124 52.99 57.13 -48.40
C THR A 124 53.30 55.72 -47.89
N ALA A 125 54.57 55.35 -47.79
CA ALA A 125 54.99 54.08 -47.20
C ALA A 125 54.66 54.00 -45.70
N ALA A 126 54.91 55.09 -44.96
CA ALA A 126 54.52 55.21 -43.56
C ALA A 126 53.00 55.12 -43.39
N ALA A 127 52.21 55.78 -44.24
CA ALA A 127 50.75 55.72 -44.21
C ALA A 127 50.23 54.31 -44.51
N LYS A 128 50.82 53.59 -45.49
CA LYS A 128 50.47 52.19 -45.78
C LYS A 128 50.80 51.27 -44.60
N LYS A 129 51.94 51.47 -43.95
CA LYS A 129 52.32 50.71 -42.75
C LYS A 129 51.35 50.98 -41.61
N SER A 130 51.04 52.24 -41.32
CA SER A 130 50.06 52.62 -40.30
C SER A 130 48.65 52.08 -40.60
N ALA A 131 48.23 52.05 -41.88
CA ALA A 131 46.97 51.43 -42.27
C ALA A 131 46.97 49.91 -42.05
N SER A 132 48.10 49.25 -42.29
CA SER A 132 48.28 47.82 -42.06
C SER A 132 48.30 47.48 -40.56
N ASP A 133 48.96 48.31 -39.74
CA ASP A 133 49.00 48.19 -38.29
C ASP A 133 47.61 48.42 -37.69
N ALA A 134 46.88 49.44 -38.16
CA ALA A 134 45.48 49.67 -37.79
C ALA A 134 44.57 48.49 -38.18
N GLY A 135 44.80 47.87 -39.34
CA GLY A 135 44.11 46.65 -39.77
C GLY A 135 44.44 45.42 -38.92
N THR A 136 45.63 45.35 -38.32
CA THR A 136 46.00 44.30 -37.35
C THR A 136 45.33 44.57 -35.99
N SER A 137 45.39 45.79 -35.47
CA SER A 137 44.72 46.15 -34.22
C SER A 137 43.19 45.99 -34.29
N ALA A 138 42.58 46.25 -35.45
CA ALA A 138 41.14 46.00 -35.66
C ALA A 138 40.81 44.49 -35.60
N ARG A 139 41.70 43.62 -36.10
CA ARG A 139 41.54 42.16 -36.02
C ARG A 139 41.73 41.66 -34.59
N GLU A 140 42.71 42.17 -33.86
CA GLU A 140 42.92 41.86 -32.44
C GLU A 140 41.73 42.30 -31.58
N ALA A 141 41.18 43.49 -31.83
CA ALA A 141 39.96 43.96 -31.16
C ALA A 141 38.75 43.06 -31.46
N ALA A 142 38.60 42.56 -32.69
CA ALA A 142 37.55 41.62 -33.05
C ALA A 142 37.71 40.26 -32.35
N THR A 143 38.95 39.76 -32.21
CA THR A 143 39.25 38.55 -31.43
C THR A 143 38.90 38.75 -29.97
N HIS A 144 39.34 39.86 -29.35
CA HIS A 144 39.00 40.15 -27.95
C HIS A 144 37.50 40.33 -27.71
N ALA A 145 36.76 40.92 -28.65
CA ALA A 145 35.31 40.99 -28.57
C ALA A 145 34.67 39.59 -28.62
N THR A 146 35.24 38.67 -29.40
CA THR A 146 34.81 37.26 -29.47
C THR A 146 35.12 36.53 -28.17
N ASP A 147 36.30 36.71 -27.59
CA ASP A 147 36.70 36.13 -26.30
C ASP A 147 35.84 36.67 -25.15
N ALA A 148 35.50 37.96 -25.17
CA ALA A 148 34.58 38.57 -24.22
C ALA A 148 33.16 37.99 -24.34
N ALA A 149 32.67 37.79 -25.57
CA ALA A 149 31.39 37.14 -25.80
C ALA A 149 31.41 35.66 -25.36
N GLY A 150 32.52 34.94 -25.56
CA GLY A 150 32.74 33.59 -25.05
C GLY A 150 32.71 33.53 -23.52
N SER A 151 33.41 34.45 -22.87
CA SER A 151 33.44 34.59 -21.41
C SER A 151 32.06 34.94 -20.83
N ALA A 152 31.31 35.81 -21.50
CA ALA A 152 29.93 36.13 -21.12
C ALA A 152 28.98 34.93 -21.24
N ARG A 153 29.14 34.10 -22.29
CA ARG A 153 28.40 32.84 -22.43
C ARG A 153 28.77 31.82 -21.35
N ALA A 154 30.05 31.72 -21.01
CA ALA A 154 30.51 30.87 -19.92
C ALA A 154 29.92 31.31 -18.58
N ALA A 155 29.94 32.62 -18.28
CA ALA A 155 29.31 33.19 -17.09
C ALA A 155 27.80 32.94 -17.04
N SER A 156 27.09 33.10 -18.16
CA SER A 156 25.66 32.77 -18.26
C SER A 156 25.38 31.28 -18.03
N THR A 157 26.28 30.41 -18.48
CA THR A 157 26.17 28.95 -18.28
C THR A 157 26.36 28.61 -16.80
N SER A 158 27.40 29.17 -16.16
CA SER A 158 27.65 29.00 -14.72
C SER A 158 26.51 29.56 -13.86
N ALA A 159 25.92 30.69 -14.24
CA ALA A 159 24.73 31.23 -13.56
C ALA A 159 23.52 30.29 -13.67
N GLY A 160 23.32 29.66 -14.84
CA GLY A 160 22.28 28.65 -15.05
C GLY A 160 22.51 27.37 -14.22
N GLN A 161 23.77 26.92 -14.11
CA GLN A 161 24.14 25.80 -13.25
C GLN A 161 23.90 26.12 -11.77
N ALA A 162 24.29 27.32 -11.30
CA ALA A 162 24.03 27.77 -9.95
C ALA A 162 22.53 27.87 -9.62
N ALA A 163 21.71 28.35 -10.57
CA ALA A 163 20.26 28.37 -10.42
C ALA A 163 19.66 26.95 -10.33
N THR A 164 20.21 26.00 -11.09
CA THR A 164 19.80 24.59 -11.03
C THR A 164 20.15 23.97 -9.68
N SER A 165 21.36 24.18 -9.19
CA SER A 165 21.78 23.71 -7.86
C SER A 165 20.97 24.36 -6.72
N ALA A 166 20.57 25.63 -6.85
CA ALA A 166 19.68 26.28 -5.89
C ALA A 166 18.27 25.65 -5.89
N GLN A 167 17.76 25.27 -7.06
CA GLN A 167 16.48 24.57 -7.21
C GLN A 167 16.53 23.15 -6.62
N GLU A 168 17.63 22.42 -6.82
CA GLU A 168 17.88 21.11 -6.22
C GLU A 168 17.99 21.20 -4.69
N ALA A 169 18.66 22.22 -4.17
CA ALA A 169 18.73 22.50 -2.73
C ALA A 169 17.35 22.83 -2.15
N SER A 170 16.53 23.61 -2.85
CA SER A 170 15.14 23.91 -2.45
C SER A 170 14.28 22.63 -2.44
N SER A 171 14.43 21.77 -3.45
CA SER A 171 13.73 20.49 -3.54
C SER A 171 14.15 19.52 -2.42
N SER A 172 15.45 19.52 -2.09
CA SER A 172 16.00 18.74 -0.97
C SER A 172 15.50 19.24 0.39
N ALA A 173 15.41 20.56 0.58
CA ALA A 173 14.81 21.16 1.78
C ALA A 173 13.32 20.82 1.92
N GLY A 174 12.56 20.83 0.82
CA GLY A 174 11.16 20.39 0.79
C GLY A 174 11.01 18.91 1.14
N THR A 175 11.92 18.07 0.66
CA THR A 175 11.99 16.64 1.00
C THR A 175 12.28 16.44 2.49
N ALA A 176 13.24 17.18 3.04
CA ALA A 176 13.57 17.14 4.47
C ALA A 176 12.39 17.60 5.36
N SER A 177 11.69 18.67 4.96
CA SER A 177 10.48 19.15 5.66
C SER A 177 9.35 18.12 5.64
N THR A 178 9.16 17.42 4.52
CA THR A 178 8.20 16.32 4.40
C THR A 178 8.57 15.16 5.33
N LYS A 179 9.85 14.78 5.37
CA LYS A 179 10.36 13.72 6.26
C LYS A 179 10.22 14.08 7.74
N ALA A 180 10.47 15.33 8.12
CA ALA A 180 10.23 15.81 9.48
C ALA A 180 8.74 15.68 9.87
N THR A 181 7.83 16.00 8.94
CA THR A 181 6.39 15.87 9.16
C THR A 181 5.95 14.40 9.28
N GLU A 182 6.52 13.50 8.48
CA GLU A 182 6.30 12.05 8.57
C GLU A 182 6.80 11.48 9.90
N ALA A 183 7.95 11.95 10.39
CA ALA A 183 8.47 11.59 11.70
C ALA A 183 7.53 12.03 12.83
N SER A 184 7.01 13.28 12.79
CA SER A 184 6.04 13.75 13.78
C SER A 184 4.73 12.95 13.78
N LYS A 185 4.24 12.54 12.60
CA LYS A 185 3.06 11.67 12.49
C LYS A 185 3.33 10.29 13.08
N SER A 186 4.52 9.74 12.87
CA SER A 186 4.93 8.44 13.41
C SER A 186 5.05 8.48 14.93
N ALA A 187 5.59 9.56 15.50
CA ALA A 187 5.63 9.77 16.95
C ALA A 187 4.22 9.88 17.56
N ALA A 188 3.28 10.57 16.91
CA ALA A 188 1.89 10.65 17.37
C ALA A 188 1.16 9.29 17.30
N ALA A 189 1.45 8.48 16.28
CA ALA A 189 0.94 7.12 16.15
C ALA A 189 1.48 6.19 17.26
N ALA A 190 2.75 6.38 17.66
CA ALA A 190 3.34 5.65 18.79
C ALA A 190 2.65 6.00 20.12
N GLU A 191 2.38 7.28 20.39
CA GLU A 191 1.67 7.70 21.61
C GLU A 191 0.21 7.22 21.64
N SER A 192 -0.45 7.21 20.48
CA SER A 192 -1.80 6.62 20.34
C SER A 192 -1.78 5.12 20.61
N SER A 193 -0.75 4.41 20.15
CA SER A 193 -0.59 2.97 20.38
C SER A 193 -0.31 2.65 21.85
N LYS A 194 0.48 3.47 22.54
CA LYS A 194 0.70 3.40 24.00
C LYS A 194 -0.60 3.58 24.78
N SER A 195 -1.45 4.53 24.37
CA SER A 195 -2.77 4.75 24.97
C SER A 195 -3.73 3.57 24.75
N ALA A 196 -3.71 2.98 23.55
CA ALA A 196 -4.48 1.77 23.24
C ALA A 196 -4.00 0.55 24.05
N ALA A 197 -2.69 0.43 24.25
CA ALA A 197 -2.10 -0.61 25.11
C ALA A 197 -2.52 -0.44 26.58
N ALA A 198 -2.50 0.78 27.11
CA ALA A 198 -2.97 1.08 28.47
C ALA A 198 -4.47 0.75 28.64
N THR A 199 -5.29 1.07 27.65
CA THR A 199 -6.73 0.74 27.64
C THR A 199 -6.95 -0.77 27.62
N SER A 200 -6.17 -1.49 26.82
CA SER A 200 -6.23 -2.96 26.72
C SER A 200 -5.78 -3.64 28.01
N ALA A 201 -4.74 -3.11 28.67
CA ALA A 201 -4.31 -3.57 30.00
C ALA A 201 -5.42 -3.38 31.06
N GLY A 202 -6.14 -2.24 31.01
CA GLY A 202 -7.32 -2.01 31.85
C GLY A 202 -8.43 -3.05 31.62
N ALA A 203 -8.77 -3.31 30.35
CA ALA A 203 -9.78 -4.32 29.99
C ALA A 203 -9.38 -5.75 30.41
N ALA A 204 -8.10 -6.08 30.33
CA ALA A 204 -7.57 -7.35 30.83
C ALA A 204 -7.74 -7.47 32.36
N LYS A 205 -7.48 -6.40 33.12
CA LYS A 205 -7.68 -6.38 34.58
C LYS A 205 -9.17 -6.52 34.97
N THR A 206 -10.07 -5.91 34.21
CA THR A 206 -11.53 -6.12 34.38
C THR A 206 -11.92 -7.57 34.08
N SER A 207 -11.35 -8.18 33.04
CA SER A 207 -11.62 -9.59 32.70
C SER A 207 -11.11 -10.55 33.77
N GLU A 208 -9.93 -10.29 34.35
CA GLU A 208 -9.40 -11.04 35.50
C GLU A 208 -10.36 -10.97 36.71
N THR A 209 -10.91 -9.78 36.98
CA THR A 209 -11.88 -9.57 38.07
C THR A 209 -13.19 -10.33 37.81
N ASN A 210 -13.69 -10.32 36.58
CA ASN A 210 -14.90 -11.05 36.19
C ASN A 210 -14.69 -12.57 36.26
N ALA A 211 -13.52 -13.07 35.84
CA ALA A 211 -13.18 -14.49 35.97
C ALA A 211 -13.16 -14.95 37.43
N ALA A 212 -12.58 -14.14 38.33
CA ALA A 212 -12.60 -14.41 39.77
C ALA A 212 -14.03 -14.42 40.36
N ALA A 213 -14.89 -13.48 39.93
CA ALA A 213 -16.29 -13.44 40.33
C ALA A 213 -17.09 -14.66 39.84
N SER A 214 -16.86 -15.10 38.61
CA SER A 214 -17.46 -16.32 38.05
C SER A 214 -16.97 -17.58 38.76
N GLN A 215 -15.69 -17.66 39.12
CA GLN A 215 -15.15 -18.78 39.90
C GLN A 215 -15.80 -18.86 41.29
N LYS A 216 -16.02 -17.72 41.96
CA LYS A 216 -16.73 -17.66 43.24
C LYS A 216 -18.20 -18.07 43.11
N SER A 217 -18.86 -17.68 42.01
CA SER A 217 -20.25 -18.07 41.72
C SER A 217 -20.38 -19.57 41.43
N ALA A 218 -19.41 -20.14 40.70
CA ALA A 218 -19.33 -21.58 40.46
C ALA A 218 -19.10 -22.36 41.76
N ALA A 219 -18.21 -21.88 42.64
CA ALA A 219 -18.00 -22.48 43.96
C ALA A 219 -19.27 -22.45 44.83
N THR A 220 -20.00 -21.33 44.86
CA THR A 220 -21.28 -21.22 45.57
C THR A 220 -22.33 -22.18 45.00
N SER A 221 -22.38 -22.32 43.67
CA SER A 221 -23.32 -23.23 43.00
C SER A 221 -22.99 -24.70 43.30
N ALA A 222 -21.71 -25.07 43.34
CA ALA A 222 -21.25 -26.41 43.72
C ALA A 222 -21.60 -26.73 45.19
N SER A 223 -21.42 -25.77 46.11
CA SER A 223 -21.85 -25.91 47.50
C SER A 223 -23.36 -26.12 47.60
N THR A 224 -24.14 -25.35 46.85
CA THR A 224 -25.61 -25.47 46.80
C THR A 224 -26.05 -26.83 46.26
N ALA A 225 -25.40 -27.33 45.20
CA ALA A 225 -25.67 -28.64 44.64
C ALA A 225 -25.35 -29.76 45.66
N THR A 226 -24.26 -29.63 46.40
CA THR A 226 -23.87 -30.57 47.46
C THR A 226 -24.89 -30.60 48.59
N THR A 227 -25.39 -29.43 49.02
CA THR A 227 -26.47 -29.33 50.00
C THR A 227 -27.75 -29.99 49.47
N LYS A 228 -28.15 -29.71 48.23
CA LYS A 228 -29.36 -30.29 47.63
C LYS A 228 -29.27 -31.81 47.42
N ALA A 229 -28.10 -32.33 47.09
CA ALA A 229 -27.85 -33.77 47.05
C ALA A 229 -28.00 -34.41 48.44
N SER A 230 -27.55 -33.72 49.50
CA SER A 230 -27.69 -34.20 50.88
C SER A 230 -29.15 -34.17 51.36
N GLU A 231 -29.91 -33.14 51.00
CA GLU A 231 -31.36 -33.07 51.25
C GLU A 231 -32.10 -34.20 50.51
N ALA A 232 -31.81 -34.42 49.22
CA ALA A 232 -32.42 -35.50 48.44
C ALA A 232 -32.09 -36.89 49.00
N ALA A 233 -30.86 -37.11 49.46
CA ALA A 233 -30.46 -38.36 50.13
C ALA A 233 -31.21 -38.56 51.45
N THR A 234 -31.51 -37.48 52.18
CA THR A 234 -32.32 -37.52 53.41
C THR A 234 -33.77 -37.89 53.08
N SER A 235 -34.39 -37.22 52.10
CA SER A 235 -35.74 -37.55 51.66
C SER A 235 -35.88 -38.98 51.12
N ALA A 236 -34.85 -39.51 50.46
CA ALA A 236 -34.83 -40.90 50.02
C ALA A 236 -34.82 -41.90 51.19
N ARG A 237 -34.12 -41.58 52.29
CA ARG A 237 -34.14 -42.37 53.53
C ARG A 237 -35.51 -42.31 54.19
N ASP A 238 -36.14 -41.13 54.23
CA ASP A 238 -37.48 -40.96 54.81
C ASP A 238 -38.55 -41.72 54.01
N ALA A 239 -38.43 -41.74 52.68
CA ALA A 239 -39.29 -42.52 51.80
C ALA A 239 -39.10 -44.04 52.01
N ALA A 240 -37.86 -44.49 52.19
CA ALA A 240 -37.55 -45.89 52.51
C ALA A 240 -38.14 -46.29 53.88
N ALA A 241 -37.98 -45.45 54.90
CA ALA A 241 -38.58 -45.66 56.21
C ALA A 241 -40.12 -45.70 56.15
N SER A 242 -40.74 -44.83 55.34
CA SER A 242 -42.18 -44.82 55.12
C SER A 242 -42.67 -46.10 54.42
N LYS A 243 -41.88 -46.65 53.49
CA LYS A 243 -42.16 -47.94 52.84
C LYS A 243 -42.12 -49.10 53.83
N GLU A 244 -41.17 -49.10 54.76
CA GLU A 244 -41.09 -50.11 55.82
C GLU A 244 -42.25 -50.00 56.82
N ALA A 245 -42.67 -48.78 57.17
CA ALA A 245 -43.84 -48.53 58.00
C ALA A 245 -45.14 -49.00 57.32
N ALA A 246 -45.30 -48.78 56.02
CA ALA A 246 -46.43 -49.29 55.24
C ALA A 246 -46.48 -50.83 55.22
N LYS A 247 -45.33 -51.48 55.03
CA LYS A 247 -45.23 -52.95 55.05
C LYS A 247 -45.50 -53.55 56.43
N SER A 248 -45.09 -52.85 57.50
CA SER A 248 -45.45 -53.23 58.87
C SER A 248 -46.95 -53.11 59.11
N SER A 249 -47.59 -52.08 58.56
CA SER A 249 -49.05 -51.89 58.65
C SER A 249 -49.83 -52.96 57.87
N GLU A 250 -49.36 -53.37 56.69
CA GLU A 250 -49.90 -54.51 55.92
C GLU A 250 -49.82 -55.83 56.71
N THR A 251 -48.72 -56.03 57.43
CA THR A 251 -48.52 -57.21 58.30
C THR A 251 -49.50 -57.20 59.48
N ASN A 252 -49.69 -56.03 60.11
CA ASN A 252 -50.66 -55.86 61.20
C ASN A 252 -52.10 -56.09 60.72
N ALA A 253 -52.46 -55.60 59.52
CA ALA A 253 -53.77 -55.85 58.92
C ALA A 253 -54.01 -57.34 58.64
N SER A 254 -53.00 -58.05 58.11
CA SER A 254 -53.05 -59.50 57.87
C SER A 254 -53.18 -60.30 59.18
N THR A 255 -52.52 -59.84 60.24
CA THR A 255 -52.63 -60.43 61.59
C THR A 255 -54.03 -60.22 62.17
N SER A 256 -54.58 -59.01 62.07
CA SER A 256 -55.95 -58.71 62.50
C SER A 256 -57.00 -59.52 61.73
N ALA A 257 -56.82 -59.72 60.41
CA ALA A 257 -57.69 -60.58 59.61
C ALA A 257 -57.64 -62.05 60.07
N SER A 258 -56.46 -62.55 60.46
CA SER A 258 -56.28 -63.90 61.00
C SER A 258 -56.95 -64.08 62.38
N SER A 259 -56.87 -63.05 63.23
CA SER A 259 -57.60 -63.00 64.50
C SER A 259 -59.11 -62.98 64.30
N ALA A 260 -59.61 -62.22 63.31
CA ALA A 260 -61.03 -62.19 62.95
C ALA A 260 -61.54 -63.55 62.44
N ALA A 261 -60.75 -64.25 61.61
CA ALA A 261 -61.08 -65.60 61.15
C ALA A 261 -61.09 -66.63 62.29
N SER A 262 -60.19 -66.48 63.28
CA SER A 262 -60.17 -67.31 64.49
C SER A 262 -61.41 -67.05 65.35
N SER A 263 -61.81 -65.79 65.51
CA SER A 263 -63.06 -65.42 66.21
C SER A 263 -64.31 -65.93 65.48
N ALA A 264 -64.33 -65.92 64.15
CA ALA A 264 -65.41 -66.51 63.36
C ALA A 264 -65.50 -68.04 63.55
N THR A 265 -64.35 -68.71 63.68
CA THR A 265 -64.30 -70.16 64.00
C THR A 265 -64.79 -70.44 65.42
N ALA A 266 -64.42 -69.60 66.39
CA ALA A 266 -64.94 -69.67 67.76
C ALA A 266 -66.46 -69.44 67.81
N ALA A 267 -66.98 -68.47 67.05
CA ALA A 267 -68.42 -68.25 66.89
C ALA A 267 -69.11 -69.47 66.27
N GLY A 268 -68.53 -70.10 65.25
CA GLY A 268 -69.05 -71.34 64.64
C GLY A 268 -69.08 -72.53 65.60
N ASN A 269 -68.10 -72.63 66.50
CA ASN A 269 -68.07 -73.64 67.56
C ASN A 269 -69.11 -73.36 68.64
N SER A 270 -69.34 -72.10 69.00
CA SER A 270 -70.43 -71.68 69.90
C SER A 270 -71.81 -71.95 69.29
N VAL A 271 -71.99 -71.79 67.97
CA VAL A 271 -73.22 -72.18 67.26
C VAL A 271 -73.45 -73.70 67.29
N LYS A 272 -72.39 -74.51 67.18
CA LYS A 272 -72.49 -75.97 67.36
C LYS A 272 -72.84 -76.35 68.80
N ALA A 273 -72.26 -75.67 69.80
CA ALA A 273 -72.62 -75.86 71.21
C ALA A 273 -74.07 -75.43 71.49
N ALA A 274 -74.55 -74.36 70.84
CA ALA A 274 -75.94 -73.91 70.92
C ALA A 274 -76.94 -74.93 70.35
N LYS A 275 -76.63 -75.62 69.24
CA LYS A 275 -77.45 -76.72 68.69
C LYS A 275 -77.54 -77.94 69.64
N THR A 276 -76.48 -78.24 70.38
CA THR A 276 -76.50 -79.27 71.43
C THR A 276 -77.37 -78.85 72.61
N SER A 277 -77.40 -77.56 72.96
CA SER A 277 -78.30 -76.98 73.97
C SER A 277 -79.77 -76.86 73.51
N GLU A 278 -80.05 -76.65 72.22
CA GLU A 278 -81.40 -76.64 71.62
C GLU A 278 -82.14 -77.97 71.84
N THR A 279 -81.40 -79.09 71.89
CA THR A 279 -81.96 -80.42 72.20
C THR A 279 -82.39 -80.53 73.68
N ASN A 280 -81.80 -79.73 74.57
CA ASN A 280 -82.08 -79.71 76.00
C ASN A 280 -83.07 -78.60 76.41
N ALA A 281 -83.36 -77.62 75.54
CA ALA A 281 -84.17 -76.43 75.80
C ALA A 281 -85.62 -76.53 75.29
N ARG A 282 -86.24 -77.72 75.33
CA ARG A 282 -87.72 -77.87 75.27
C ARG A 282 -88.39 -77.67 76.65
N SER A 283 -87.66 -77.16 77.65
CA SER A 283 -88.11 -77.16 79.05
C SER A 283 -88.06 -75.81 79.78
N SER A 284 -87.77 -74.65 79.16
CA SER A 284 -87.75 -73.38 79.92
C SER A 284 -87.99 -72.14 79.04
N GLU A 285 -89.22 -71.65 79.08
CA GLU A 285 -89.83 -70.60 78.24
C GLU A 285 -89.71 -69.17 78.85
N THR A 286 -88.97 -68.96 79.94
CA THR A 286 -89.04 -67.68 80.71
C THR A 286 -87.70 -66.94 80.82
N ALA A 287 -86.94 -66.83 79.73
CA ALA A 287 -85.68 -66.06 79.68
C ALA A 287 -85.50 -65.26 78.37
N ALA A 288 -86.59 -64.88 77.70
CA ALA A 288 -86.58 -64.32 76.35
C ALA A 288 -86.48 -62.78 76.25
N GLU A 289 -86.48 -62.02 77.35
CA GLU A 289 -86.57 -60.54 77.27
C GLU A 289 -85.24 -59.78 77.38
N GLN A 290 -84.14 -60.43 77.80
CA GLN A 290 -82.82 -59.75 77.93
C GLN A 290 -81.88 -59.91 76.72
N SER A 291 -82.20 -60.77 75.75
CA SER A 291 -81.34 -61.03 74.57
C SER A 291 -81.59 -60.10 73.37
N ALA A 292 -82.59 -59.22 73.42
CA ALA A 292 -82.92 -58.31 72.30
C ALA A 292 -81.98 -57.10 72.19
N SER A 293 -81.41 -56.60 73.30
CA SER A 293 -80.58 -55.39 73.29
C SER A 293 -79.13 -55.64 72.85
N ALA A 294 -78.58 -56.84 73.07
CA ALA A 294 -77.19 -57.17 72.71
C ALA A 294 -76.96 -57.41 71.20
N ALA A 295 -78.03 -57.74 70.45
CA ALA A 295 -77.97 -57.91 69.00
C ALA A 295 -77.93 -56.56 68.25
N ALA A 296 -78.61 -55.53 68.75
CA ALA A 296 -78.64 -54.19 68.16
C ALA A 296 -77.30 -53.41 68.34
N ASP A 297 -76.61 -53.62 69.47
CA ASP A 297 -75.31 -53.01 69.74
C ASP A 297 -74.19 -53.63 68.87
N SER A 298 -74.30 -54.92 68.53
CA SER A 298 -73.33 -55.62 67.67
C SER A 298 -73.47 -55.24 66.18
N GLU A 299 -74.68 -54.91 65.72
CA GLU A 299 -74.93 -54.41 64.35
C GLU A 299 -74.38 -52.99 64.15
N THR A 300 -74.48 -52.13 65.17
CA THR A 300 -73.94 -50.76 65.16
C THR A 300 -72.40 -50.72 65.23
N ALA A 301 -71.79 -51.67 65.95
CA ALA A 301 -70.33 -51.84 65.99
C ALA A 301 -69.76 -52.34 64.65
N ALA A 302 -70.42 -53.30 63.99
CA ALA A 302 -70.02 -53.78 62.67
C ALA A 302 -70.12 -52.69 61.58
N ALA A 303 -71.16 -51.83 61.64
CA ALA A 303 -71.31 -50.70 60.72
C ALA A 303 -70.25 -49.60 60.94
N SER A 304 -69.82 -49.37 62.19
CA SER A 304 -68.78 -48.39 62.53
C SER A 304 -67.39 -48.85 62.09
N SER A 305 -67.04 -50.12 62.31
CA SER A 305 -65.76 -50.70 61.88
C SER A 305 -65.64 -50.84 60.36
N ALA A 306 -66.75 -51.09 59.64
CA ALA A 306 -66.76 -51.05 58.17
C ALA A 306 -66.52 -49.64 57.62
N ARG A 307 -67.00 -48.60 58.32
CA ARG A 307 -66.81 -47.19 57.96
C ARG A 307 -65.39 -46.71 58.23
N GLU A 308 -64.76 -47.15 59.33
CA GLU A 308 -63.33 -46.91 59.59
C GLU A 308 -62.41 -47.61 58.58
N ALA A 309 -62.73 -48.83 58.16
CA ALA A 309 -61.97 -49.55 57.13
C ALA A 309 -62.04 -48.84 55.76
N SER A 310 -63.21 -48.30 55.39
CA SER A 310 -63.38 -47.48 54.17
C SER A 310 -62.58 -46.17 54.24
N ILE A 311 -62.63 -45.45 55.37
CA ILE A 311 -61.86 -44.20 55.54
C ILE A 311 -60.35 -44.47 55.47
N LYS A 312 -59.86 -45.56 56.06
CA LYS A 312 -58.44 -45.94 56.01
C LYS A 312 -57.99 -46.38 54.61
N ALA A 313 -58.87 -46.99 53.83
CA ALA A 313 -58.60 -47.30 52.42
C ALA A 313 -58.50 -46.02 51.56
N GLU A 314 -59.36 -45.02 51.80
CA GLU A 314 -59.30 -43.71 51.15
C GLU A 314 -58.01 -42.94 51.51
N GLU A 315 -57.60 -42.93 52.79
CA GLU A 315 -56.35 -42.30 53.26
C GLU A 315 -55.09 -42.94 52.63
N ALA A 316 -55.10 -44.26 52.44
CA ALA A 316 -54.03 -44.98 51.76
C ALA A 316 -53.95 -44.62 50.26
N ALA A 317 -55.09 -44.46 49.59
CA ALA A 317 -55.16 -44.04 48.19
C ALA A 317 -54.67 -42.59 47.98
N VAL A 318 -55.01 -41.68 48.89
CA VAL A 318 -54.51 -40.28 48.89
C VAL A 318 -53.00 -40.24 49.11
N SER A 319 -52.47 -41.05 50.04
CA SER A 319 -51.03 -41.15 50.30
C SER A 319 -50.25 -41.74 49.12
N ALA A 320 -50.80 -42.73 48.41
CA ALA A 320 -50.21 -43.27 47.19
C ALA A 320 -50.15 -42.22 46.05
N THR A 321 -51.18 -41.39 45.93
CA THR A 321 -51.24 -40.29 44.95
C THR A 321 -50.21 -39.19 45.28
N ALA A 322 -50.01 -38.86 46.56
CA ALA A 322 -48.99 -37.90 47.01
C ALA A 322 -47.55 -38.42 46.79
N ALA A 323 -47.32 -39.72 46.97
CA ALA A 323 -46.04 -40.35 46.65
C ALA A 323 -45.71 -40.28 45.15
N GLY A 324 -46.71 -40.48 44.28
CA GLY A 324 -46.57 -40.33 42.82
C GLY A 324 -46.17 -38.91 42.40
N LYS A 325 -46.84 -37.87 42.92
CA LYS A 325 -46.51 -36.46 42.63
C LYS A 325 -45.12 -36.04 43.15
N SER A 326 -44.70 -36.59 44.29
CA SER A 326 -43.35 -36.37 44.82
C SER A 326 -42.27 -37.03 43.94
N ALA A 327 -42.53 -38.20 43.37
CA ALA A 327 -41.64 -38.86 42.43
C ALA A 327 -41.49 -38.09 41.11
N GLU A 328 -42.57 -37.50 40.58
CA GLU A 328 -42.54 -36.63 39.39
C GLU A 328 -41.76 -35.32 39.64
N SER A 329 -41.90 -34.75 40.85
CA SER A 329 -41.14 -33.56 41.27
C SER A 329 -39.64 -33.85 41.43
N ALA A 330 -39.30 -35.04 41.92
CA ALA A 330 -37.91 -35.52 42.01
C ALA A 330 -37.30 -35.76 40.61
N ALA A 331 -38.05 -36.34 39.67
CA ALA A 331 -37.62 -36.53 38.28
C ALA A 331 -37.40 -35.20 37.55
N SER A 332 -38.29 -34.22 37.74
CA SER A 332 -38.16 -32.87 37.18
C SER A 332 -36.95 -32.11 37.75
N SER A 333 -36.68 -32.28 39.05
CA SER A 333 -35.52 -31.70 39.73
C SER A 333 -34.20 -32.33 39.26
N ALA A 334 -34.20 -33.65 39.00
CA ALA A 334 -33.04 -34.35 38.42
C ALA A 334 -32.74 -33.87 36.99
N SER A 335 -33.76 -33.70 36.15
CA SER A 335 -33.62 -33.13 34.79
C SER A 335 -33.06 -31.70 34.81
N THR A 336 -33.51 -30.87 35.76
CA THR A 336 -32.99 -29.50 35.95
C THR A 336 -31.52 -29.51 36.41
N ALA A 337 -31.14 -30.45 37.28
CA ALA A 337 -29.76 -30.62 37.73
C ALA A 337 -28.83 -31.09 36.58
N THR A 338 -29.30 -32.00 35.72
CA THR A 338 -28.55 -32.42 34.53
C THR A 338 -28.35 -31.27 33.54
N THR A 339 -29.38 -30.42 33.34
CA THR A 339 -29.29 -29.24 32.47
C THR A 339 -28.28 -28.22 32.99
N LYS A 340 -28.31 -27.91 34.30
CA LYS A 340 -27.33 -27.01 34.93
C LYS A 340 -25.90 -27.55 34.95
N ALA A 341 -25.72 -28.87 35.00
CA ALA A 341 -24.40 -29.49 34.85
C ALA A 341 -23.84 -29.32 33.43
N GLY A 342 -24.71 -29.35 32.41
CA GLY A 342 -24.36 -29.01 31.02
C GLY A 342 -23.93 -27.55 30.87
N GLU A 343 -24.71 -26.61 31.40
CA GLU A 343 -24.39 -25.17 31.40
C GLU A 343 -23.07 -24.87 32.12
N ALA A 344 -22.80 -25.54 33.25
CA ALA A 344 -21.53 -25.41 33.98
C ALA A 344 -20.33 -25.92 33.16
N THR A 345 -20.52 -26.97 32.35
CA THR A 345 -19.48 -27.52 31.47
C THR A 345 -19.21 -26.59 30.27
N GLU A 346 -20.26 -25.97 29.70
CA GLU A 346 -20.12 -24.95 28.66
C GLU A 346 -19.41 -23.69 29.18
N GLN A 347 -19.75 -23.25 30.40
CA GLN A 347 -19.10 -22.12 31.09
C GLN A 347 -17.62 -22.40 31.39
N ALA A 348 -17.27 -23.62 31.82
CA ALA A 348 -15.89 -24.04 32.00
C ALA A 348 -15.11 -24.04 30.67
N THR A 349 -15.74 -24.49 29.58
CA THR A 349 -15.14 -24.47 28.25
C THR A 349 -14.96 -23.04 27.72
N ALA A 350 -15.92 -22.14 28.01
CA ALA A 350 -15.80 -20.72 27.71
C ALA A 350 -14.68 -20.05 28.51
N ALA A 351 -14.48 -20.41 29.78
CA ALA A 351 -13.37 -19.93 30.60
C ALA A 351 -12.00 -20.37 30.05
N VAL A 352 -11.88 -21.59 29.54
CA VAL A 352 -10.65 -22.09 28.87
C VAL A 352 -10.37 -21.34 27.56
N ARG A 353 -11.41 -21.03 26.77
CA ARG A 353 -11.26 -20.18 25.56
C ARG A 353 -10.85 -18.76 25.91
N SER A 354 -11.42 -18.15 26.95
CA SER A 354 -11.05 -16.82 27.43
C SER A 354 -9.62 -16.77 27.98
N ALA A 355 -9.16 -17.81 28.69
CA ALA A 355 -7.77 -17.92 29.13
C ALA A 355 -6.79 -18.07 27.95
N SER A 356 -7.19 -18.77 26.88
CA SER A 356 -6.40 -18.91 25.66
C SER A 356 -6.34 -17.61 24.84
N ALA A 357 -7.45 -16.85 24.80
CA ALA A 357 -7.49 -15.51 24.22
C ALA A 357 -6.62 -14.52 25.00
N ALA A 358 -6.59 -14.61 26.34
CA ALA A 358 -5.72 -13.79 27.18
C ALA A 358 -4.22 -14.06 26.93
N ARG A 359 -3.81 -15.33 26.77
CA ARG A 359 -2.42 -15.71 26.41
C ARG A 359 -2.03 -15.23 25.00
N THR A 360 -2.98 -15.23 24.06
CA THR A 360 -2.77 -14.69 22.71
C THR A 360 -2.60 -13.18 22.74
N SER A 361 -3.40 -12.47 23.54
CA SER A 361 -3.24 -11.03 23.78
C SER A 361 -1.91 -10.67 24.47
N GLU A 362 -1.43 -11.48 25.42
CA GLU A 362 -0.11 -11.31 26.03
C GLU A 362 1.02 -11.45 25.00
N THR A 363 0.89 -12.41 24.08
CA THR A 363 1.87 -12.63 22.99
C THR A 363 1.85 -11.46 21.99
N ASN A 364 0.67 -10.95 21.66
CA ASN A 364 0.51 -9.79 20.77
C ASN A 364 1.01 -8.48 21.40
N ALA A 365 0.88 -8.33 22.73
CA ALA A 365 1.45 -7.21 23.48
C ALA A 365 2.98 -7.24 23.45
N LYS A 366 3.60 -8.40 23.69
CA LYS A 366 5.07 -8.60 23.57
C LYS A 366 5.58 -8.36 22.14
N ALA A 367 4.86 -8.85 21.12
CA ALA A 367 5.22 -8.57 19.73
C ALA A 367 5.10 -7.08 19.34
N SER A 368 4.21 -6.34 20.00
CA SER A 368 4.05 -4.89 19.80
C SER A 368 5.14 -4.10 20.52
N GLU A 369 5.61 -4.57 21.68
CA GLU A 369 6.78 -4.03 22.39
C GLU A 369 8.05 -4.15 21.54
N THR A 370 8.32 -5.32 20.94
CA THR A 370 9.47 -5.52 20.03
C THR A 370 9.39 -4.66 18.76
N ARG A 371 8.17 -4.41 18.24
CA ARG A 371 7.95 -3.51 17.10
C ARG A 371 8.14 -2.04 17.47
N ALA A 372 7.83 -1.65 18.69
CA ALA A 372 8.10 -0.31 19.21
C ALA A 372 9.62 -0.07 19.35
N GLU A 373 10.37 -1.03 19.91
CA GLU A 373 11.84 -0.96 20.00
C GLU A 373 12.53 -0.93 18.62
N SER A 374 12.03 -1.72 17.67
CA SER A 374 12.52 -1.69 16.28
C SER A 374 12.23 -0.35 15.59
N SER A 375 11.09 0.28 15.90
CA SER A 375 10.71 1.59 15.37
C SER A 375 11.51 2.73 15.99
N GLU A 376 11.87 2.64 17.28
CA GLU A 376 12.79 3.56 17.94
C GLU A 376 14.18 3.51 17.30
N THR A 377 14.69 2.31 17.01
CA THR A 377 15.98 2.12 16.33
C THR A 377 15.98 2.69 14.90
N ALA A 378 14.86 2.55 14.18
CA ALA A 378 14.67 3.13 12.84
C ALA A 378 14.55 4.67 12.87
N ALA A 379 13.92 5.23 13.91
CA ALA A 379 13.82 6.67 14.12
C ALA A 379 15.19 7.30 14.43
N VAL A 380 16.01 6.64 15.25
CA VAL A 380 17.40 7.07 15.54
C VAL A 380 18.26 7.03 14.29
N SER A 381 18.18 5.97 13.48
CA SER A 381 18.93 5.86 12.21
C SER A 381 18.51 6.91 11.17
N SER A 382 17.21 7.24 11.13
CA SER A 382 16.67 8.28 10.25
C SER A 382 17.09 9.68 10.70
N ALA A 383 17.18 9.92 12.01
CA ALA A 383 17.70 11.17 12.56
C ALA A 383 19.19 11.36 12.23
N SER A 384 20.01 10.30 12.30
CA SER A 384 21.41 10.33 11.88
C SER A 384 21.58 10.63 10.38
N SER A 385 20.73 10.03 9.54
CA SER A 385 20.75 10.28 8.08
C SER A 385 20.32 11.72 7.73
N ALA A 386 19.37 12.28 8.48
CA ALA A 386 18.97 13.68 8.35
C ALA A 386 20.07 14.64 8.80
N ALA A 387 20.80 14.31 9.88
CA ALA A 387 21.96 15.10 10.33
C ALA A 387 23.10 15.10 9.30
N SER A 388 23.43 13.95 8.70
CA SER A 388 24.43 13.87 7.62
C SER A 388 24.01 14.65 6.38
N SER A 389 22.73 14.60 6.01
CA SER A 389 22.18 15.36 4.88
C SER A 389 22.22 16.87 5.12
N ALA A 390 22.00 17.32 6.37
CA ALA A 390 22.15 18.72 6.76
C ALA A 390 23.61 19.19 6.66
N SER A 391 24.58 18.35 7.03
CA SER A 391 26.01 18.64 6.87
C SER A 391 26.44 18.72 5.39
N SER A 392 25.89 17.87 4.52
CA SER A 392 26.14 17.96 3.07
C SER A 392 25.50 19.21 2.45
N ALA A 393 24.35 19.65 2.96
CA ALA A 393 23.71 20.89 2.54
C ALA A 393 24.50 22.14 2.99
N SER A 394 25.06 22.16 4.20
CA SER A 394 25.95 23.25 4.62
C SER A 394 27.23 23.30 3.80
N ALA A 395 27.85 22.16 3.50
CA ALA A 395 29.03 22.09 2.64
C ALA A 395 28.75 22.60 1.21
N SER A 396 27.57 22.27 0.65
CA SER A 396 27.15 22.75 -0.66
C SER A 396 26.84 24.25 -0.68
N LYS A 397 26.33 24.80 0.42
CA LYS A 397 26.13 26.25 0.59
C LYS A 397 27.46 27.01 0.64
N ASP A 398 28.46 26.46 1.32
CA ASP A 398 29.80 27.06 1.42
C ASP A 398 30.53 27.01 0.07
N GLU A 399 30.36 25.93 -0.70
CA GLU A 399 30.90 25.81 -2.06
C GLU A 399 30.22 26.77 -3.06
N ALA A 400 28.90 26.98 -2.94
CA ALA A 400 28.19 27.98 -3.73
C ALA A 400 28.65 29.41 -3.40
N ALA A 401 28.96 29.71 -2.13
CA ALA A 401 29.52 31.00 -1.71
C ALA A 401 30.95 31.20 -2.23
N ARG A 402 31.75 30.13 -2.30
CA ARG A 402 33.10 30.13 -2.90
C ARG A 402 33.06 30.44 -4.39
N LEU A 403 32.20 29.75 -5.16
CA LEU A 403 32.02 29.97 -6.60
C LEU A 403 31.46 31.36 -6.93
N ALA A 404 30.56 31.90 -6.10
CA ALA A 404 30.07 33.27 -6.23
C ALA A 404 31.19 34.31 -6.03
N SER A 405 32.12 34.05 -5.12
CA SER A 405 33.30 34.91 -4.87
C SER A 405 34.29 34.86 -6.04
N GLU A 406 34.49 33.69 -6.66
CA GLU A 406 35.31 33.52 -7.88
C GLU A 406 34.69 34.21 -9.10
N ALA A 407 33.36 34.18 -9.24
CA ALA A 407 32.63 34.90 -10.27
C ALA A 407 32.75 36.43 -10.10
N GLN A 408 32.73 36.93 -8.86
CA GLN A 408 32.96 38.34 -8.54
C GLN A 408 34.40 38.78 -8.83
N GLY A 409 35.39 37.93 -8.56
CA GLY A 409 36.79 38.16 -8.95
C GLY A 409 36.95 38.23 -10.47
N SER A 410 36.33 37.31 -11.20
CA SER A 410 36.36 37.26 -12.67
C SER A 410 35.65 38.47 -13.32
N ALA A 411 34.54 38.93 -12.74
CA ALA A 411 33.86 40.16 -13.18
C ALA A 411 34.71 41.42 -12.95
N THR A 412 35.50 41.44 -11.87
CA THR A 412 36.44 42.53 -11.55
C THR A 412 37.60 42.55 -12.57
N THR A 413 38.13 41.39 -12.96
CA THR A 413 39.13 41.25 -14.03
C THR A 413 38.58 41.66 -15.40
N ALA A 414 37.32 41.30 -15.72
CA ALA A 414 36.65 41.72 -16.95
C ALA A 414 36.43 43.25 -17.00
N SER A 415 36.07 43.87 -15.87
CA SER A 415 35.95 45.33 -15.72
C SER A 415 37.29 46.06 -15.91
N ALA A 416 38.39 45.51 -15.37
CA ALA A 416 39.74 46.03 -15.58
C ALA A 416 40.16 45.94 -17.06
N LYS A 417 39.88 44.81 -17.74
CA LYS A 417 40.17 44.63 -19.17
C LYS A 417 39.32 45.51 -20.09
N ALA A 418 38.06 45.78 -19.72
CA ALA A 418 37.21 46.74 -20.43
C ALA A 418 37.74 48.18 -20.30
N THR A 419 38.35 48.52 -19.15
CA THR A 419 38.99 49.82 -18.93
C THR A 419 40.29 49.97 -19.75
N GLU A 420 41.08 48.90 -19.89
CA GLU A 420 42.25 48.86 -20.80
C GLU A 420 41.87 48.97 -22.28
N ALA A 421 40.76 48.34 -22.69
CA ALA A 421 40.21 48.45 -24.04
C ALA A 421 39.67 49.85 -24.34
N ALA A 422 39.08 50.53 -23.36
CA ALA A 422 38.66 51.94 -23.48
C ALA A 422 39.86 52.91 -23.60
N GLY A 423 40.97 52.63 -22.91
CA GLY A 423 42.24 53.36 -23.09
C GLY A 423 42.82 53.19 -24.50
N SER A 424 42.77 51.98 -25.04
CA SER A 424 43.22 51.68 -26.40
C SER A 424 42.31 52.30 -27.49
N ALA A 425 40.99 52.35 -27.24
CA ALA A 425 40.03 53.05 -28.11
C ALA A 425 40.25 54.58 -28.11
N THR A 426 40.70 55.15 -27.00
CA THR A 426 41.05 56.58 -26.90
C THR A 426 42.35 56.91 -27.68
N ALA A 427 43.33 56.01 -27.68
CA ALA A 427 44.55 56.12 -28.51
C ALA A 427 44.26 55.94 -30.01
N ALA A 428 43.32 55.05 -30.37
CA ALA A 428 42.82 54.92 -31.74
C ALA A 428 42.04 56.17 -32.19
N ALA A 429 41.28 56.82 -31.30
CA ALA A 429 40.60 58.08 -31.58
C ALA A 429 41.57 59.26 -31.79
N GLN A 430 42.69 59.32 -31.04
CA GLN A 430 43.76 60.29 -31.28
C GLN A 430 44.49 60.06 -32.62
N SER A 431 44.68 58.79 -33.00
CA SER A 431 45.27 58.41 -34.29
C SER A 431 44.33 58.71 -35.47
N LYS A 432 43.01 58.56 -35.27
CA LYS A 432 41.97 58.95 -36.23
C LYS A 432 41.94 60.47 -36.46
N SER A 433 41.98 61.29 -35.41
CA SER A 433 42.06 62.76 -35.53
C SER A 433 43.32 63.23 -36.29
N THR A 434 44.45 62.54 -36.10
CA THR A 434 45.71 62.80 -36.81
C THR A 434 45.63 62.37 -38.29
N ALA A 435 44.95 61.26 -38.59
CA ALA A 435 44.71 60.79 -39.95
C ALA A 435 43.66 61.64 -40.70
N GLU A 436 42.62 62.12 -40.02
CA GLU A 436 41.61 63.04 -40.55
C GLU A 436 42.25 64.38 -40.93
N SER A 437 43.17 64.91 -40.12
CA SER A 437 43.96 66.12 -40.44
C SER A 437 44.90 65.93 -41.64
N ALA A 438 45.30 64.70 -41.97
CA ALA A 438 46.06 64.37 -43.17
C ALA A 438 45.15 64.15 -44.40
N ALA A 439 43.94 63.61 -44.19
CA ALA A 439 42.93 63.44 -45.22
C ALA A 439 42.35 64.78 -45.72
N THR A 440 42.09 65.77 -44.85
CA THR A 440 41.62 67.11 -45.28
C THR A 440 42.63 67.82 -46.20
N ARG A 441 43.94 67.56 -46.01
CA ARG A 441 45.02 68.07 -46.90
C ARG A 441 45.08 67.36 -48.25
N ALA A 442 44.66 66.09 -48.33
CA ALA A 442 44.53 65.34 -49.59
C ALA A 442 43.19 65.64 -50.31
N GLU A 443 42.11 65.89 -49.56
CA GLU A 443 40.78 66.20 -50.08
C GLU A 443 40.72 67.59 -50.74
N THR A 444 41.51 68.56 -50.26
CA THR A 444 41.70 69.86 -50.93
C THR A 444 42.41 69.72 -52.30
N ALA A 445 43.18 68.65 -52.51
CA ALA A 445 43.80 68.32 -53.80
C ALA A 445 42.87 67.49 -54.71
N ALA A 446 41.96 66.68 -54.14
CA ALA A 446 40.98 65.87 -54.88
C ALA A 446 39.73 66.67 -55.33
N LYS A 447 39.29 67.69 -54.57
CA LYS A 447 38.13 68.51 -54.92
C LYS A 447 38.30 69.30 -56.23
N ARG A 448 39.54 69.58 -56.65
CA ARG A 448 39.88 70.13 -57.97
C ARG A 448 39.69 69.13 -59.14
N ALA A 449 39.59 67.84 -58.87
CA ALA A 449 39.41 66.79 -59.87
C ALA A 449 37.94 66.32 -59.99
N GLU A 450 37.13 66.45 -58.93
CA GLU A 450 35.71 66.03 -58.92
C GLU A 450 34.75 67.02 -59.58
N ASP A 451 35.10 68.31 -59.68
CA ASP A 451 34.28 69.34 -60.37
C ASP A 451 34.09 69.07 -61.88
N ILE A 452 34.85 68.14 -62.46
CA ILE A 452 34.74 67.73 -63.88
C ILE A 452 33.79 66.54 -64.09
N ALA A 453 33.51 65.75 -63.05
CA ALA A 453 32.79 64.47 -63.19
C ALA A 453 31.27 64.54 -62.93
N SER A 454 30.74 65.68 -62.48
CA SER A 454 29.35 65.80 -62.01
C SER A 454 28.30 66.10 -63.09
N ALA A 455 28.52 65.66 -64.34
CA ALA A 455 27.52 65.73 -65.40
C ALA A 455 27.04 64.31 -65.78
N VAL A 456 25.77 63.97 -65.47
CA VAL A 456 24.85 62.95 -66.06
C VAL A 456 24.15 62.03 -65.02
N ALA A 457 22.81 61.91 -65.14
CA ALA A 457 21.82 61.40 -64.17
C ALA A 457 21.51 59.87 -64.22
N LEU A 458 20.88 59.29 -63.17
CA LEU A 458 20.58 57.84 -63.00
C LEU A 458 19.10 57.52 -62.63
N GLU A 459 18.60 56.34 -63.06
CA GLU A 459 17.21 55.81 -62.88
C GLU A 459 17.06 54.68 -61.82
N ASP A 460 15.80 54.27 -61.51
CA ASP A 460 15.37 53.29 -60.48
C ASP A 460 15.57 51.79 -60.85
N ALA A 461 15.70 50.91 -59.83
CA ALA A 461 16.04 49.48 -59.96
C ALA A 461 14.82 48.54 -60.07
N SER A 462 15.01 47.38 -60.73
CA SER A 462 14.06 46.25 -60.75
C SER A 462 14.77 44.90 -60.57
N THR A 463 14.02 43.80 -60.42
CA THR A 463 14.57 42.43 -60.28
C THR A 463 15.36 41.93 -61.49
N THR A 464 15.32 42.64 -62.61
CA THR A 464 16.05 42.31 -63.84
C THR A 464 16.91 43.47 -64.38
N LYS A 465 16.95 44.64 -63.72
CA LYS A 465 17.66 45.85 -64.19
C LYS A 465 18.25 46.66 -63.02
N LYS A 466 19.51 47.07 -63.11
CA LYS A 466 20.20 47.85 -62.07
C LYS A 466 19.72 49.33 -62.06
N GLY A 467 19.47 49.89 -60.89
CA GLY A 467 19.04 51.28 -60.65
C GLY A 467 18.91 51.60 -59.15
N ILE A 468 18.23 52.68 -58.76
CA ILE A 468 18.02 53.13 -57.36
C ILE A 468 16.80 52.41 -56.71
N VAL A 469 16.96 51.86 -55.51
CA VAL A 469 15.92 51.08 -54.78
C VAL A 469 15.28 51.93 -53.68
N GLN A 470 13.94 52.01 -53.65
CA GLN A 470 13.20 52.62 -52.55
C GLN A 470 12.93 51.61 -51.43
N LEU A 471 13.16 52.03 -50.19
CA LEU A 471 13.17 51.19 -49.00
C LEU A 471 11.98 51.50 -48.07
N SER A 472 11.32 50.46 -47.56
CA SER A 472 10.26 50.59 -46.55
C SER A 472 10.65 49.90 -45.25
N SER A 473 10.40 50.56 -44.12
CA SER A 473 10.61 50.01 -42.78
C SER A 473 9.31 49.61 -42.06
N ALA A 474 8.16 49.66 -42.74
CA ALA A 474 6.87 49.30 -42.16
C ALA A 474 6.71 47.77 -42.07
N THR A 475 6.33 47.26 -40.90
CA THR A 475 6.12 45.82 -40.63
C THR A 475 4.77 45.29 -41.10
N ASN A 476 3.90 46.18 -41.58
CA ASN A 476 2.58 45.88 -42.16
C ASN A 476 2.46 46.40 -43.61
N SER A 477 3.60 46.62 -44.30
CA SER A 477 3.61 47.09 -45.69
C SER A 477 2.95 46.05 -46.60
N THR A 478 1.96 46.48 -47.39
CA THR A 478 1.35 45.68 -48.46
C THR A 478 1.97 45.96 -49.83
N SER A 479 2.99 46.82 -49.92
CA SER A 479 3.65 47.19 -51.17
C SER A 479 4.62 46.09 -51.64
N GLU A 480 4.44 45.65 -52.89
CA GLU A 480 5.35 44.74 -53.59
C GLU A 480 6.47 45.47 -54.37
N SER A 481 6.45 46.81 -54.40
CA SER A 481 7.36 47.67 -55.17
C SER A 481 8.48 48.32 -54.34
N LEU A 482 8.47 48.14 -53.02
CA LEU A 482 9.45 48.68 -52.07
C LEU A 482 10.22 47.53 -51.43
N ALA A 483 11.54 47.62 -51.35
CA ALA A 483 12.33 46.61 -50.64
C ALA A 483 12.24 46.81 -49.12
N ALA A 484 11.97 45.72 -48.39
CA ALA A 484 11.95 45.75 -46.93
C ALA A 484 13.35 46.04 -46.39
N THR A 485 13.47 47.01 -45.49
CA THR A 485 14.75 47.27 -44.81
C THR A 485 15.09 46.14 -43.84
N PRO A 486 16.37 45.96 -43.50
CA PRO A 486 16.78 45.09 -42.40
C PRO A 486 16.05 45.40 -41.08
N LYS A 487 15.61 46.66 -40.87
CA LYS A 487 14.79 47.07 -39.72
C LYS A 487 13.38 46.45 -39.74
N ALA A 488 12.68 46.47 -40.88
CA ALA A 488 11.38 45.84 -41.02
C ALA A 488 11.47 44.31 -40.84
N VAL A 489 12.48 43.68 -41.46
CA VAL A 489 12.70 42.23 -41.36
C VAL A 489 13.04 41.84 -39.92
N LYS A 490 13.93 42.58 -39.26
CA LYS A 490 14.27 42.36 -37.84
C LYS A 490 13.04 42.50 -36.94
N ALA A 491 12.24 43.56 -37.11
CA ALA A 491 11.05 43.77 -36.29
C ALA A 491 9.97 42.70 -36.50
N ALA A 492 9.82 42.19 -37.73
CA ALA A 492 8.92 41.08 -38.04
C ALA A 492 9.41 39.76 -37.42
N CYS A 493 10.70 39.43 -37.54
CA CYS A 493 11.31 38.25 -36.91
C CYS A 493 11.23 38.31 -35.38
N GLU A 494 11.55 39.46 -34.77
CA GLU A 494 11.42 39.64 -33.32
C GLU A 494 9.98 39.49 -32.83
N ASN A 495 8.98 39.93 -33.60
CA ASN A 495 7.57 39.70 -33.27
C ASN A 495 7.20 38.21 -33.39
N ALA A 496 7.67 37.52 -34.43
CA ALA A 496 7.46 36.08 -34.60
C ALA A 496 8.12 35.27 -33.47
N GLU A 497 9.36 35.61 -33.10
CA GLU A 497 10.10 35.01 -31.98
C GLU A 497 9.43 35.26 -30.62
N LYS A 498 8.56 36.27 -30.49
CA LYS A 498 7.85 36.61 -29.25
C LYS A 498 6.52 35.87 -29.04
N ARG A 499 5.98 35.22 -30.07
CA ARG A 499 4.73 34.42 -29.99
C ARG A 499 5.06 32.99 -29.59
N LEU A 500 4.31 32.40 -28.65
CA LEU A 500 4.48 31.01 -28.21
C LEU A 500 5.87 30.69 -27.64
N GLN A 501 6.51 31.68 -26.99
CA GLN A 501 7.82 31.44 -26.38
C GLN A 501 7.68 30.42 -25.24
N LYS A 502 8.57 29.42 -25.23
CA LYS A 502 8.55 28.35 -24.22
C LYS A 502 8.74 28.88 -22.80
N ASP A 503 9.53 29.94 -22.63
CA ASP A 503 9.77 30.59 -21.34
C ASP A 503 8.51 31.28 -20.75
N LYS A 504 7.49 31.55 -21.58
CA LYS A 504 6.21 32.12 -21.14
C LYS A 504 5.22 31.10 -20.59
N ASN A 505 5.43 29.79 -20.78
CA ASN A 505 4.58 28.72 -20.23
C ASN A 505 3.05 28.96 -20.41
N GLY A 506 2.62 29.48 -21.57
CA GLY A 506 1.20 29.78 -21.85
C GLY A 506 0.68 31.09 -21.25
N ALA A 507 1.54 31.97 -20.73
CA ALA A 507 1.14 33.30 -20.25
C ALA A 507 0.51 34.17 -21.35
N ASP A 508 0.91 33.95 -22.60
CA ASP A 508 0.41 34.61 -23.81
C ASP A 508 -0.96 34.09 -24.28
N VAL A 509 -1.52 33.06 -23.65
CA VAL A 509 -2.91 32.62 -23.87
C VAL A 509 -3.86 33.64 -23.21
N PRO A 510 -4.67 34.38 -24.00
CA PRO A 510 -5.53 35.46 -23.48
C PRO A 510 -6.64 34.95 -22.57
N ASP A 511 -7.26 33.83 -22.94
CA ASP A 511 -8.29 33.13 -22.16
C ASP A 511 -7.87 31.67 -21.95
N LYS A 512 -7.28 31.40 -20.79
CA LYS A 512 -6.77 30.08 -20.42
C LYS A 512 -7.88 29.07 -20.16
N ASP A 513 -9.05 29.54 -19.73
CA ASP A 513 -10.20 28.68 -19.42
C ASP A 513 -10.85 28.17 -20.71
N THR A 514 -11.14 29.09 -21.65
CA THR A 514 -11.62 28.74 -23.00
C THR A 514 -10.57 27.91 -23.75
N PHE A 515 -9.28 28.22 -23.62
CA PHE A 515 -8.22 27.41 -24.22
C PHE A 515 -8.25 25.97 -23.69
N THR A 516 -8.28 25.79 -22.36
CA THR A 516 -8.35 24.47 -21.71
C THR A 516 -9.57 23.68 -22.17
N LYS A 517 -10.73 24.35 -22.27
CA LYS A 517 -11.97 23.79 -22.81
C LYS A 517 -11.83 23.32 -24.26
N ASN A 518 -11.29 24.16 -25.13
CA ASN A 518 -11.19 23.89 -26.57
C ASN A 518 -10.21 22.75 -26.90
N ILE A 519 -9.09 22.66 -26.17
CA ILE A 519 -8.12 21.58 -26.38
C ILE A 519 -8.50 20.27 -25.69
N GLY A 520 -9.57 20.26 -24.89
CA GLY A 520 -10.00 19.09 -24.13
C GLY A 520 -9.11 18.72 -22.94
N ALA A 521 -8.31 19.65 -22.44
CA ALA A 521 -7.44 19.41 -21.29
C ALA A 521 -8.26 19.41 -19.99
N CYS A 522 -7.78 18.67 -18.99
CA CYS A 522 -8.41 18.63 -17.68
C CYS A 522 -8.33 19.99 -16.98
N ARG A 523 -9.46 20.55 -16.59
CA ARG A 523 -9.51 21.74 -15.72
C ARG A 523 -9.43 21.33 -14.25
N ALA A 524 -8.29 21.60 -13.62
CA ALA A 524 -8.12 21.45 -12.17
C ALA A 524 -8.73 22.66 -11.44
N PHE A 525 -9.88 22.47 -10.80
CA PHE A 525 -10.61 23.55 -10.10
C PHE A 525 -9.97 23.95 -8.77
N GLY A 526 -9.46 22.96 -8.01
CA GLY A 526 -8.84 23.24 -6.71
C GLY A 526 -8.36 21.97 -6.00
N GLY A 527 -7.24 22.09 -5.28
CA GLY A 527 -6.60 20.98 -4.56
C GLY A 527 -7.12 20.74 -3.13
N ALA A 528 -7.98 21.61 -2.60
CA ALA A 528 -8.49 21.55 -1.23
C ALA A 528 -9.89 22.19 -1.10
N VAL A 529 -10.85 21.69 -1.86
CA VAL A 529 -12.23 22.20 -1.89
C VAL A 529 -12.99 21.76 -0.63
N SER A 530 -13.63 22.70 0.06
CA SER A 530 -14.51 22.42 1.20
C SER A 530 -15.96 22.36 0.73
N THR A 531 -16.67 21.30 1.08
CA THR A 531 -18.11 21.15 0.75
C THR A 531 -19.02 21.40 1.95
N THR A 532 -18.47 21.80 3.11
CA THR A 532 -19.14 21.95 4.41
C THR A 532 -19.64 20.63 5.00
N THR A 533 -20.10 20.63 6.26
CA THR A 533 -20.61 19.42 6.94
C THR A 533 -21.99 18.99 6.42
N GLY A 534 -22.28 17.70 6.47
CA GLY A 534 -23.62 17.12 6.28
C GLY A 534 -23.69 16.18 5.07
N ASP A 535 -24.90 15.79 4.70
CA ASP A 535 -25.11 14.79 3.65
C ASP A 535 -25.61 15.41 2.34
N TRP A 536 -25.31 14.75 1.24
CA TRP A 536 -25.85 15.03 -0.08
C TRP A 536 -26.50 13.79 -0.68
N THR A 537 -27.60 14.01 -1.38
CA THR A 537 -28.06 13.11 -2.44
C THR A 537 -27.19 13.26 -3.67
N THR A 538 -27.18 12.26 -4.55
CA THR A 538 -26.47 12.29 -5.82
C THR A 538 -26.92 13.47 -6.67
N ALA A 539 -28.22 13.79 -6.66
CA ALA A 539 -28.77 14.96 -7.37
C ALA A 539 -28.22 16.30 -6.83
N GLN A 540 -28.12 16.45 -5.51
CA GLN A 540 -27.54 17.66 -4.89
C GLN A 540 -26.05 17.79 -5.19
N PHE A 541 -25.31 16.69 -5.18
CA PHE A 541 -23.90 16.67 -5.53
C PHE A 541 -23.68 17.08 -7.00
N ILE A 542 -24.47 16.53 -7.93
CA ILE A 542 -24.42 16.93 -9.35
C ILE A 542 -24.80 18.42 -9.51
N GLY A 543 -25.81 18.90 -8.78
CA GLY A 543 -26.18 20.32 -8.78
C GLY A 543 -25.03 21.22 -8.30
N TRP A 544 -24.28 20.79 -7.28
CA TRP A 544 -23.08 21.50 -6.83
C TRP A 544 -21.96 21.48 -7.87
N LEU A 545 -21.71 20.35 -8.54
CA LEU A 545 -20.72 20.26 -9.62
C LEU A 545 -21.04 21.23 -10.76
N ASP A 546 -22.32 21.32 -11.13
CA ASP A 546 -22.81 22.26 -12.15
C ASP A 546 -22.54 23.71 -11.73
N SER A 547 -22.80 24.07 -10.47
CA SER A 547 -22.53 25.41 -9.97
C SER A 547 -21.03 25.75 -9.92
N GLN A 548 -20.13 24.75 -9.91
CA GLN A 548 -18.68 24.96 -10.03
C GLN A 548 -18.18 25.00 -11.49
N GLY A 549 -19.10 24.89 -12.46
CA GLY A 549 -18.78 24.85 -13.89
C GLY A 549 -18.15 23.52 -14.34
N ALA A 550 -18.34 22.43 -13.60
CA ALA A 550 -17.73 21.14 -13.94
C ALA A 550 -18.15 20.64 -15.33
N PHE A 551 -19.40 20.89 -15.72
CA PHE A 551 -19.95 20.48 -17.02
C PHE A 551 -19.70 21.47 -18.16
N ASN A 552 -18.96 22.57 -17.90
CA ASN A 552 -18.54 23.52 -18.93
C ASN A 552 -17.25 23.09 -19.65
N HIS A 553 -16.58 22.05 -19.14
CA HIS A 553 -15.36 21.47 -19.70
C HIS A 553 -15.59 19.99 -20.01
N PRO A 554 -14.97 19.45 -21.07
CA PRO A 554 -15.07 18.01 -21.37
C PRO A 554 -14.43 17.14 -20.28
N TYR A 555 -13.46 17.69 -19.55
CA TYR A 555 -12.85 17.06 -18.39
C TYR A 555 -12.53 18.10 -17.30
N TRP A 556 -13.06 17.88 -16.10
CA TRP A 556 -12.89 18.72 -14.92
C TRP A 556 -12.52 17.86 -13.71
N MET A 557 -11.69 18.38 -12.82
CA MET A 557 -11.37 17.69 -11.57
C MET A 557 -11.19 18.64 -10.40
N CYS A 558 -11.44 18.14 -9.20
CA CYS A 558 -11.05 18.80 -7.97
C CYS A 558 -10.68 17.77 -6.90
N LYS A 559 -10.09 18.27 -5.81
CA LYS A 559 -9.81 17.46 -4.64
C LYS A 559 -10.46 18.08 -3.42
N GLY A 560 -11.21 17.28 -2.68
CA GLY A 560 -11.78 17.69 -1.40
C GLY A 560 -10.71 17.96 -0.36
N SER A 561 -10.95 18.93 0.51
CA SER A 561 -10.06 19.26 1.63
C SER A 561 -9.93 18.07 2.59
N TRP A 562 -8.84 17.98 3.35
CA TRP A 562 -8.60 16.85 4.28
C TRP A 562 -9.49 16.87 5.54
N SER A 563 -10.24 17.95 5.75
CA SER A 563 -11.08 18.10 6.94
C SER A 563 -12.34 17.23 6.82
N TYR A 564 -12.41 16.18 7.63
CA TYR A 564 -13.59 15.34 7.73
C TYR A 564 -14.86 16.10 8.17
N GLY A 565 -14.70 17.15 8.98
CA GLY A 565 -15.82 17.97 9.43
C GLY A 565 -16.34 18.92 8.34
N ASN A 566 -15.51 19.26 7.35
CA ASN A 566 -15.84 20.28 6.36
C ASN A 566 -16.13 19.70 4.96
N ASN A 567 -16.48 18.41 4.90
CA ASN A 567 -16.89 17.80 3.65
C ASN A 567 -18.16 16.99 3.79
N LYS A 568 -18.94 16.98 2.70
CA LYS A 568 -20.20 16.26 2.60
C LYS A 568 -19.97 14.77 2.40
N ILE A 569 -20.98 13.99 2.76
CA ILE A 569 -21.07 12.56 2.47
C ILE A 569 -22.23 12.32 1.49
N ILE A 570 -21.98 11.63 0.38
CA ILE A 570 -23.02 11.19 -0.56
C ILE A 570 -23.57 9.85 -0.06
N THR A 571 -24.87 9.77 0.23
CA THR A 571 -25.45 8.64 0.99
C THR A 571 -26.43 7.77 0.21
N ASP A 572 -26.89 8.20 -0.97
CA ASP A 572 -27.91 7.52 -1.78
C ASP A 572 -27.32 6.67 -2.93
N THR A 573 -26.05 6.31 -2.85
CA THR A 573 -25.32 5.67 -3.96
C THR A 573 -25.70 4.20 -4.19
N GLY A 574 -26.27 3.52 -3.18
CA GLY A 574 -26.57 2.08 -3.23
C GLY A 574 -25.34 1.15 -3.22
N CYS A 575 -24.13 1.68 -3.40
CA CYS A 575 -22.88 0.92 -3.38
C CYS A 575 -21.88 1.40 -2.30
N GLY A 576 -22.36 2.17 -1.31
CA GLY A 576 -21.62 2.65 -0.15
C GLY A 576 -21.47 4.17 -0.11
N ASN A 577 -21.45 4.74 1.10
CA ASN A 577 -21.41 6.19 1.26
C ASN A 577 -20.05 6.77 0.83
N ILE A 578 -20.07 7.91 0.14
CA ILE A 578 -18.87 8.57 -0.40
C ILE A 578 -18.60 9.83 0.41
N HIS A 579 -17.61 9.78 1.30
CA HIS A 579 -17.17 10.97 2.02
C HIS A 579 -16.16 11.74 1.16
N LEU A 580 -16.45 13.01 0.86
CA LEU A 580 -15.64 13.83 -0.06
C LEU A 580 -14.34 14.36 0.57
N ALA A 581 -14.12 14.16 1.88
CA ALA A 581 -12.89 14.57 2.54
C ALA A 581 -11.69 13.89 1.90
N GLY A 582 -10.75 14.68 1.39
CA GLY A 582 -9.54 14.19 0.72
C GLY A 582 -9.77 13.43 -0.59
N ALA A 583 -11.02 13.30 -1.04
CA ALA A 583 -11.37 12.55 -2.23
C ALA A 583 -11.00 13.33 -3.49
N VAL A 584 -10.55 12.63 -4.52
CA VAL A 584 -10.38 13.20 -5.86
C VAL A 584 -11.68 12.99 -6.62
N ILE A 585 -12.22 14.06 -7.17
CA ILE A 585 -13.47 14.08 -7.94
C ILE A 585 -13.11 14.43 -9.39
N GLU A 586 -13.42 13.54 -10.31
CA GLU A 586 -13.20 13.70 -11.75
C GLU A 586 -14.56 13.69 -12.44
N VAL A 587 -14.83 14.67 -13.29
CA VAL A 587 -16.06 14.82 -14.06
C VAL A 587 -15.71 14.86 -15.53
N MET A 588 -16.21 13.90 -16.29
CA MET A 588 -16.01 13.76 -17.73
C MET A 588 -17.35 13.87 -18.44
N GLY A 589 -17.42 14.66 -19.50
CA GLY A 589 -18.63 14.89 -20.29
C GLY A 589 -19.47 16.10 -19.84
N ILE A 590 -20.74 16.11 -20.23
CA ILE A 590 -21.68 17.23 -20.01
C ILE A 590 -22.81 16.81 -19.06
N LYS A 591 -23.60 17.77 -18.56
CA LYS A 591 -24.65 17.49 -17.56
C LYS A 591 -25.69 16.45 -18.02
N SER A 592 -26.00 16.37 -19.31
CA SER A 592 -26.92 15.36 -19.85
C SER A 592 -26.26 14.00 -20.14
N ALA A 593 -24.93 13.93 -20.21
CA ALA A 593 -24.17 12.71 -20.47
C ALA A 593 -22.80 12.80 -19.79
N MET A 594 -22.68 12.21 -18.59
CA MET A 594 -21.54 12.36 -17.70
C MET A 594 -21.00 11.03 -17.17
N THR A 595 -19.71 11.03 -16.88
CA THR A 595 -19.09 10.07 -15.96
C THR A 595 -18.45 10.85 -14.82
N ILE A 596 -18.85 10.56 -13.58
CA ILE A 596 -18.21 11.12 -12.39
C ILE A 596 -17.45 10.00 -11.70
N ARG A 597 -16.15 10.19 -11.50
CA ARG A 597 -15.31 9.25 -10.76
C ARG A 597 -14.83 9.89 -9.47
N ILE A 598 -15.00 9.20 -8.36
CA ILE A 598 -14.57 9.65 -7.04
C ILE A 598 -13.64 8.61 -6.45
N THR A 599 -12.39 9.01 -6.19
CA THR A 599 -11.40 8.18 -5.52
C THR A 599 -11.26 8.66 -4.07
N THR A 600 -11.70 7.82 -3.14
CA THR A 600 -11.65 8.10 -1.70
C THR A 600 -10.24 7.83 -1.14
N PRO A 601 -9.82 8.56 -0.10
CA PRO A 601 -8.53 8.33 0.55
C PRO A 601 -8.47 7.00 1.31
N THR A 602 -7.28 6.67 1.81
CA THR A 602 -7.03 5.42 2.56
C THR A 602 -7.70 5.38 3.93
N THR A 603 -8.19 6.53 4.41
CA THR A 603 -8.90 6.71 5.67
C THR A 603 -10.13 7.57 5.45
N SER A 604 -11.23 7.27 6.13
CA SER A 604 -12.46 8.05 6.12
C SER A 604 -13.00 8.09 7.55
N SER A 605 -13.77 9.12 7.89
CA SER A 605 -14.56 9.16 9.12
C SER A 605 -16.06 9.19 8.81
N GLY A 606 -16.89 9.04 9.85
CA GLY A 606 -18.33 8.85 9.67
C GLY A 606 -18.62 7.52 8.96
N SER A 607 -19.73 7.46 8.24
CA SER A 607 -20.16 6.27 7.48
C SER A 607 -19.50 6.15 6.10
N GLY A 608 -18.49 6.98 5.79
CA GLY A 608 -17.84 7.02 4.48
C GLY A 608 -16.92 5.82 4.21
N THR A 609 -16.96 5.31 2.98
CA THR A 609 -16.11 4.19 2.54
C THR A 609 -14.71 4.70 2.17
N ALA A 610 -13.66 4.15 2.78
CA ALA A 610 -12.26 4.44 2.44
C ALA A 610 -11.68 3.39 1.46
N ASN A 611 -10.54 3.71 0.84
CA ASN A 611 -9.82 2.82 -0.10
C ASN A 611 -10.72 2.33 -1.26
N ALA A 612 -11.60 3.19 -1.74
CA ALA A 612 -12.60 2.85 -2.77
C ALA A 612 -12.61 3.87 -3.91
N GLN A 613 -12.93 3.37 -5.11
CA GLN A 613 -13.27 4.20 -6.26
C GLN A 613 -14.74 3.99 -6.59
N PHE A 614 -15.45 5.11 -6.75
CA PHE A 614 -16.86 5.15 -7.10
C PHE A 614 -17.00 5.78 -8.48
N THR A 615 -17.78 5.17 -9.36
CA THR A 615 -18.08 5.73 -10.68
C THR A 615 -19.58 5.88 -10.84
N TYR A 616 -20.05 7.10 -11.07
CA TYR A 616 -21.40 7.40 -11.53
C TYR A 616 -21.41 7.55 -13.04
N ILE A 617 -22.38 6.93 -13.70
CA ILE A 617 -22.52 7.02 -15.16
C ILE A 617 -23.94 7.43 -15.49
N ASN A 618 -24.07 8.40 -16.40
CA ASN A 618 -25.30 8.77 -17.08
C ASN A 618 -25.01 9.02 -18.56
N HIS A 619 -25.69 8.33 -19.49
CA HIS A 619 -25.53 8.53 -20.93
C HIS A 619 -26.72 9.28 -21.59
N GLY A 620 -27.55 9.94 -20.80
CA GLY A 620 -28.69 10.71 -21.30
C GLY A 620 -29.95 9.87 -21.44
N ASP A 621 -30.84 10.30 -22.33
CA ASP A 621 -32.20 9.77 -22.44
C ASP A 621 -32.22 8.26 -22.69
N GLY A 622 -33.01 7.54 -21.88
CA GLY A 622 -33.14 6.07 -21.96
C GLY A 622 -32.04 5.27 -21.24
N TYR A 623 -31.01 5.92 -20.70
CA TYR A 623 -30.04 5.27 -19.82
C TYR A 623 -30.55 5.23 -18.37
N SER A 624 -30.25 4.16 -17.61
CA SER A 624 -30.52 4.10 -16.17
C SER A 624 -29.27 4.56 -15.41
N PRO A 625 -29.22 5.81 -14.91
CA PRO A 625 -28.02 6.30 -14.25
C PRO A 625 -27.78 5.59 -12.93
N GLY A 626 -26.52 5.40 -12.56
CA GLY A 626 -26.22 4.68 -11.33
C GLY A 626 -24.76 4.76 -10.91
N TRP A 627 -24.54 4.57 -9.62
CA TRP A 627 -23.22 4.41 -9.05
C TRP A 627 -22.78 2.95 -9.10
N ARG A 628 -21.48 2.75 -9.30
CA ARG A 628 -20.78 1.50 -9.03
C ARG A 628 -19.56 1.75 -8.16
N ARG A 629 -19.17 0.77 -7.37
CA ARG A 629 -17.96 0.79 -6.56
C ARG A 629 -17.00 -0.29 -7.05
N ASP A 630 -15.77 0.10 -7.35
CA ASP A 630 -14.75 -0.85 -7.78
C ASP A 630 -14.17 -1.57 -6.55
N TYR A 631 -14.01 -2.89 -6.68
CA TYR A 631 -13.37 -3.73 -5.66
C TYR A 631 -11.86 -3.80 -5.88
N ASN A 632 -11.11 -3.92 -4.80
CA ASN A 632 -9.66 -4.05 -4.83
C ASN A 632 -9.19 -4.99 -3.70
N THR A 633 -7.87 -5.19 -3.57
CA THR A 633 -7.30 -6.10 -2.57
C THR A 633 -7.68 -5.75 -1.12
N LYS A 634 -7.99 -4.48 -0.85
CA LYS A 634 -8.40 -3.99 0.47
C LYS A 634 -9.92 -3.88 0.63
N ASN A 635 -10.63 -3.64 -0.47
CA ASN A 635 -12.08 -3.65 -0.55
C ASN A 635 -12.53 -4.84 -1.41
N LYS A 636 -12.37 -6.06 -0.88
CA LYS A 636 -12.84 -7.29 -1.56
C LYS A 636 -14.35 -7.44 -1.37
N PRO A 637 -15.08 -8.02 -2.35
CA PRO A 637 -16.45 -8.44 -2.09
C PRO A 637 -16.49 -9.49 -0.98
N PRO A 638 -17.54 -9.54 -0.14
CA PRO A 638 -17.73 -10.63 0.81
C PRO A 638 -17.76 -11.98 0.08
N ALA A 639 -17.19 -13.02 0.68
CA ALA A 639 -16.97 -14.35 0.07
C ALA A 639 -18.20 -14.96 -0.64
N PHE A 640 -19.41 -14.68 -0.14
CA PHE A 640 -20.67 -15.21 -0.69
C PHE A 640 -21.53 -14.16 -1.41
N ALA A 641 -21.07 -12.90 -1.50
CA ALA A 641 -21.82 -11.83 -2.19
C ALA A 641 -21.85 -12.02 -3.72
N LEU A 642 -20.98 -12.87 -4.26
CA LEU A 642 -20.88 -13.16 -5.70
C LEU A 642 -21.82 -14.29 -6.17
N GLY A 643 -22.51 -14.98 -5.26
CA GLY A 643 -23.35 -16.15 -5.57
C GLY A 643 -22.52 -17.40 -5.89
N LYS A 644 -21.84 -17.42 -7.04
CA LYS A 644 -20.90 -18.49 -7.45
C LYS A 644 -19.48 -17.94 -7.48
N THR A 645 -18.56 -18.66 -6.85
CA THR A 645 -17.12 -18.38 -6.90
C THR A 645 -16.48 -19.17 -8.04
N GLY A 646 -15.88 -18.46 -8.99
CA GLY A 646 -15.18 -19.07 -10.12
C GLY A 646 -16.09 -19.78 -11.13
N GLU A 647 -15.45 -20.55 -12.02
CA GLU A 647 -16.12 -21.39 -13.01
C GLU A 647 -16.62 -22.72 -12.40
N THR A 648 -17.42 -23.47 -13.15
CA THR A 648 -17.86 -24.80 -12.71
C THR A 648 -16.67 -25.75 -12.77
N LEU A 649 -16.39 -26.42 -11.66
CA LEU A 649 -15.24 -27.30 -11.51
C LEU A 649 -15.54 -28.71 -12.04
N ALA A 650 -14.50 -29.39 -12.51
CA ALA A 650 -14.60 -30.69 -13.17
C ALA A 650 -15.07 -31.81 -12.25
N ASP A 651 -14.75 -31.73 -10.96
CA ASP A 651 -15.12 -32.70 -9.94
C ASP A 651 -15.18 -32.05 -8.54
N THR A 652 -15.65 -32.81 -7.54
CA THR A 652 -15.82 -32.31 -6.17
C THR A 652 -14.52 -32.10 -5.39
N ASP A 653 -13.40 -32.62 -5.88
CA ASP A 653 -12.09 -32.51 -5.23
C ASP A 653 -11.24 -31.37 -5.81
N ALA A 654 -11.65 -30.81 -6.94
CA ALA A 654 -11.05 -29.65 -7.57
C ALA A 654 -11.09 -28.36 -6.72
N VAL A 655 -11.95 -28.27 -5.69
CA VAL A 655 -11.89 -27.15 -4.72
C VAL A 655 -10.75 -27.42 -3.75
N ALA A 656 -9.55 -26.91 -4.05
CA ALA A 656 -8.40 -27.02 -3.17
C ALA A 656 -8.62 -26.29 -1.83
N TRP A 657 -7.98 -26.77 -0.77
CA TRP A 657 -8.18 -26.28 0.60
C TRP A 657 -7.77 -24.82 0.83
N ASN A 658 -6.88 -24.30 -0.02
CA ASN A 658 -6.27 -22.98 0.09
C ASN A 658 -6.87 -21.95 -0.89
N LEU A 659 -7.99 -22.27 -1.54
CA LEU A 659 -8.70 -21.32 -2.39
C LEU A 659 -9.41 -20.25 -1.56
N ASP A 660 -9.84 -19.18 -2.23
CA ASP A 660 -10.64 -18.14 -1.58
C ASP A 660 -11.96 -18.75 -1.05
N SER A 661 -12.40 -18.28 0.12
CA SER A 661 -13.71 -18.63 0.65
C SER A 661 -14.82 -18.32 -0.36
N GLY A 662 -15.82 -19.18 -0.46
CA GLY A 662 -16.92 -18.98 -1.40
C GLY A 662 -17.80 -20.20 -1.64
N ALA A 663 -18.72 -20.07 -2.59
CA ALA A 663 -19.64 -21.12 -3.01
C ALA A 663 -19.25 -21.61 -4.41
N TYR A 664 -18.77 -22.85 -4.49
CA TYR A 664 -18.30 -23.48 -5.71
C TYR A 664 -19.34 -24.46 -6.25
N CYS A 665 -19.41 -24.58 -7.58
CA CYS A 665 -20.21 -25.60 -8.25
C CYS A 665 -19.25 -26.62 -8.85
N ALA A 666 -19.40 -27.90 -8.49
CA ALA A 666 -18.55 -28.98 -8.95
C ALA A 666 -19.37 -30.07 -9.64
N GLN A 667 -18.91 -30.59 -10.77
CA GLN A 667 -19.53 -31.73 -11.44
C GLN A 667 -19.36 -33.01 -10.59
N ASP A 668 -20.36 -33.90 -10.59
CA ASP A 668 -20.28 -35.20 -9.92
C ASP A 668 -21.11 -36.23 -10.70
N GLY A 669 -20.44 -37.05 -11.51
CA GLY A 669 -21.03 -38.25 -12.13
C GLY A 669 -22.33 -38.03 -12.92
N GLY A 670 -22.49 -36.88 -13.58
CA GLY A 670 -23.69 -36.51 -14.35
C GLY A 670 -24.64 -35.52 -13.65
N ALA A 671 -24.32 -35.10 -12.43
CA ALA A 671 -24.99 -34.00 -11.71
C ALA A 671 -23.96 -32.95 -11.26
N SER A 672 -24.40 -31.99 -10.44
CA SER A 672 -23.54 -31.00 -9.79
C SER A 672 -23.78 -30.94 -8.29
N SER A 673 -22.73 -30.67 -7.53
CA SER A 673 -22.75 -30.48 -6.09
C SER A 673 -22.36 -29.04 -5.74
N LEU A 674 -23.01 -28.49 -4.72
CA LEU A 674 -22.66 -27.20 -4.13
C LEU A 674 -21.58 -27.44 -3.07
N ILE A 675 -20.44 -26.77 -3.20
CA ILE A 675 -19.38 -26.80 -2.20
C ILE A 675 -19.28 -25.43 -1.54
N LEU A 676 -19.60 -25.37 -0.24
CA LEU A 676 -19.35 -24.20 0.59
C LEU A 676 -17.94 -24.34 1.17
N HIS A 677 -17.05 -23.45 0.77
CA HIS A 677 -15.67 -23.45 1.21
C HIS A 677 -15.41 -22.24 2.11
N PHE A 678 -14.95 -22.50 3.32
CA PHE A 678 -14.49 -21.49 4.26
C PHE A 678 -13.00 -21.70 4.46
N ASN A 679 -12.21 -20.69 4.14
CA ASN A 679 -10.76 -20.66 4.30
C ASN A 679 -10.37 -19.34 4.98
N THR A 680 -9.80 -19.44 6.17
CA THR A 680 -9.25 -18.30 6.93
C THR A 680 -7.74 -18.17 6.75
N GLY A 681 -7.07 -19.20 6.23
CA GLY A 681 -5.61 -19.25 6.09
C GLY A 681 -4.84 -19.29 7.42
N GLU A 682 -5.54 -19.45 8.55
CA GLU A 682 -4.97 -19.35 9.89
C GLU A 682 -5.39 -20.51 10.80
N GLY A 683 -4.51 -20.88 11.73
CA GLY A 683 -4.76 -21.92 12.72
C GLY A 683 -4.51 -23.35 12.22
N SER A 684 -4.71 -24.33 13.11
CA SER A 684 -4.51 -25.75 12.79
C SER A 684 -5.60 -26.34 11.89
N CYS A 685 -6.75 -25.67 11.77
CA CYS A 685 -7.81 -25.97 10.83
C CYS A 685 -8.09 -24.71 10.00
N PRO A 686 -7.26 -24.42 8.98
CA PRO A 686 -7.38 -23.18 8.21
C PRO A 686 -8.55 -23.18 7.24
N ALA A 687 -9.10 -24.37 6.91
CA ALA A 687 -10.23 -24.46 6.02
C ALA A 687 -11.17 -25.62 6.33
N VAL A 688 -12.45 -25.42 6.01
CA VAL A 688 -13.52 -26.42 6.05
C VAL A 688 -14.33 -26.33 4.77
N GLN A 689 -14.79 -27.48 4.29
CA GLN A 689 -15.71 -27.58 3.18
C GLN A 689 -16.97 -28.35 3.56
N PHE A 690 -18.10 -27.91 3.04
CA PHE A 690 -19.35 -28.66 3.03
C PHE A 690 -19.76 -28.93 1.59
N ARG A 691 -19.90 -30.20 1.22
CA ARG A 691 -20.47 -30.62 -0.07
C ARG A 691 -21.92 -30.99 0.14
N VAL A 692 -22.80 -30.32 -0.60
CA VAL A 692 -24.24 -30.55 -0.59
C VAL A 692 -24.63 -31.14 -1.94
N ASN A 693 -25.11 -32.37 -1.92
CA ASN A 693 -25.56 -33.07 -3.12
C ASN A 693 -27.00 -32.68 -3.46
N TYR A 694 -27.32 -32.62 -4.76
CA TYR A 694 -28.67 -32.32 -5.25
C TYR A 694 -29.74 -33.30 -4.71
N ARG A 695 -31.02 -32.89 -4.72
CA ARG A 695 -32.18 -33.69 -4.25
C ARG A 695 -32.06 -34.26 -2.83
N ASN A 696 -31.46 -33.51 -1.91
CA ASN A 696 -31.19 -33.96 -0.54
C ASN A 696 -30.37 -35.27 -0.50
N GLY A 697 -29.47 -35.47 -1.46
CA GLY A 697 -28.60 -36.66 -1.57
C GLY A 697 -27.52 -36.77 -0.49
N GLY A 698 -27.57 -35.93 0.55
CA GLY A 698 -26.63 -35.90 1.67
C GLY A 698 -25.82 -34.60 1.76
N ILE A 699 -25.35 -34.33 2.97
CA ILE A 699 -24.40 -33.27 3.28
C ILE A 699 -23.12 -33.96 3.76
N PHE A 700 -22.00 -33.58 3.19
CA PHE A 700 -20.68 -34.09 3.54
C PHE A 700 -19.81 -32.93 3.99
N TYR A 701 -18.83 -33.21 4.84
CA TYR A 701 -17.83 -32.23 5.25
C TYR A 701 -16.43 -32.82 5.16
N ARG A 702 -15.44 -31.93 5.09
CA ARG A 702 -14.03 -32.24 5.33
C ARG A 702 -13.31 -30.99 5.83
N SER A 703 -12.23 -31.18 6.57
CA SER A 703 -11.41 -30.10 7.12
C SER A 703 -9.97 -30.25 6.66
N ALA A 704 -9.33 -29.12 6.38
CA ALA A 704 -7.91 -29.07 6.12
C ALA A 704 -7.14 -28.93 7.43
N ARG A 705 -5.94 -29.50 7.47
CA ARG A 705 -5.00 -29.33 8.56
C ARG A 705 -3.86 -28.42 8.12
N ASP A 706 -3.63 -27.38 8.94
CA ASP A 706 -2.49 -26.46 8.86
C ASP A 706 -1.95 -26.26 7.43
N GLY A 707 -0.64 -26.43 7.18
CA GLY A 707 -0.05 -26.27 5.84
C GLY A 707 -0.17 -27.49 4.93
N TYR A 708 -0.83 -28.56 5.38
CA TYR A 708 -0.81 -29.88 4.74
C TYR A 708 -2.06 -30.17 3.89
N GLY A 709 -3.19 -29.54 4.17
CA GLY A 709 -4.42 -29.67 3.39
C GLY A 709 -5.40 -30.73 3.93
N PHE A 710 -6.25 -31.31 3.08
CA PHE A 710 -7.22 -32.32 3.50
C PHE A 710 -6.52 -33.64 3.83
N GLU A 711 -6.56 -34.06 5.11
CA GLU A 711 -6.00 -35.35 5.55
C GLU A 711 -6.99 -36.51 5.45
N ALA A 712 -8.28 -36.20 5.31
CA ALA A 712 -9.36 -37.16 5.18
C ALA A 712 -10.28 -36.79 4.00
N ASP A 713 -10.84 -37.83 3.38
CA ASP A 713 -11.87 -37.69 2.36
C ASP A 713 -13.19 -37.16 2.96
N TRP A 714 -14.18 -36.96 2.10
CA TRP A 714 -15.52 -36.49 2.48
C TRP A 714 -16.22 -37.42 3.48
N GLU A 715 -16.66 -36.85 4.61
CA GLU A 715 -17.43 -37.58 5.63
C GLU A 715 -18.89 -37.09 5.69
N ARG A 716 -19.84 -38.01 5.84
CA ARG A 716 -21.28 -37.70 5.79
C ARG A 716 -21.77 -37.19 7.15
N LEU A 717 -22.52 -36.08 7.13
CA LEU A 717 -23.24 -35.57 8.29
C LEU A 717 -24.61 -36.26 8.40
N PHE A 718 -24.89 -36.92 9.53
CA PHE A 718 -26.15 -37.62 9.80
C PHE A 718 -27.14 -36.70 10.54
N THR A 719 -28.35 -36.49 10.00
CA THR A 719 -29.40 -35.67 10.62
C THR A 719 -30.49 -36.54 11.26
N THR A 720 -31.00 -36.15 12.43
CA THR A 720 -31.70 -37.02 13.40
C THR A 720 -33.24 -37.05 13.31
N THR A 721 -33.88 -36.43 12.32
CA THR A 721 -35.35 -36.41 12.28
C THR A 721 -35.91 -37.66 11.58
N GLY A 722 -36.12 -38.74 12.34
CA GLY A 722 -36.89 -39.92 11.90
C GLY A 722 -36.15 -40.94 11.03
N GLY A 723 -34.82 -40.94 11.01
CA GLY A 723 -34.02 -41.85 10.19
C GLY A 723 -33.87 -43.27 10.77
N THR A 724 -33.85 -44.27 9.89
CA THR A 724 -33.42 -45.64 10.19
C THR A 724 -31.89 -45.72 10.19
N LEU A 725 -31.30 -46.32 11.22
CA LEU A 725 -29.89 -46.70 11.22
C LEU A 725 -29.75 -48.06 10.54
N GLU A 726 -29.32 -48.07 9.28
CA GLU A 726 -29.02 -49.32 8.57
C GLU A 726 -27.62 -49.82 8.94
N GLY A 727 -27.56 -50.92 9.70
CA GLY A 727 -26.31 -51.62 10.01
C GLY A 727 -26.09 -51.86 11.50
N ALA A 728 -24.86 -52.29 11.81
CA ALA A 728 -24.45 -52.73 13.14
C ALA A 728 -24.03 -51.54 14.00
N VAL A 729 -24.68 -51.34 15.14
CA VAL A 729 -24.38 -50.24 16.08
C VAL A 729 -23.57 -50.79 17.25
N GLY A 730 -22.43 -50.18 17.56
CA GLY A 730 -21.58 -50.57 18.69
C GLY A 730 -21.48 -49.45 19.73
N ILE A 731 -21.63 -49.80 21.01
CA ILE A 731 -21.42 -48.89 22.15
C ILE A 731 -20.21 -49.41 22.93
N GLY A 732 -19.07 -48.71 22.82
CA GLY A 732 -17.83 -49.04 23.53
C GLY A 732 -16.83 -49.95 22.79
N ALA A 733 -17.20 -50.54 21.65
CA ALA A 733 -16.29 -51.15 20.66
C ALA A 733 -17.00 -51.35 19.31
N GLN A 734 -16.26 -51.81 18.29
CA GLN A 734 -16.86 -52.22 17.02
C GLN A 734 -17.82 -53.39 17.21
N ASN A 735 -19.02 -53.30 16.64
CA ASN A 735 -20.01 -54.36 16.66
C ASN A 735 -19.58 -55.51 15.73
N THR A 736 -19.32 -56.69 16.30
CA THR A 736 -18.94 -57.91 15.58
C THR A 736 -20.12 -58.86 15.35
N LEU A 737 -21.27 -58.59 15.97
CA LEU A 737 -22.52 -59.31 15.70
C LEU A 737 -23.01 -59.06 14.27
N GLY A 738 -22.75 -57.88 13.70
CA GLY A 738 -23.10 -57.53 12.32
C GLY A 738 -24.61 -57.41 12.06
N GLY A 739 -25.00 -57.01 10.84
CA GLY A 739 -26.41 -56.83 10.45
C GLY A 739 -27.15 -55.78 11.30
N HIS A 740 -28.45 -55.99 11.53
CA HIS A 740 -29.29 -55.11 12.38
C HIS A 740 -29.11 -55.48 13.86
N SER A 741 -27.98 -55.06 14.43
CA SER A 741 -27.63 -55.37 15.81
C SER A 741 -27.16 -54.16 16.60
N LEU A 742 -27.37 -54.24 17.91
CA LEU A 742 -26.79 -53.34 18.91
C LEU A 742 -25.84 -54.17 19.77
N ALA A 743 -24.54 -53.86 19.71
CA ALA A 743 -23.52 -54.48 20.56
C ALA A 743 -23.04 -53.52 21.66
N LEU A 744 -22.80 -54.07 22.84
CA LEU A 744 -22.38 -53.35 24.04
C LEU A 744 -21.02 -53.90 24.51
N GLY A 745 -20.09 -53.01 24.84
CA GLY A 745 -18.76 -53.40 25.33
C GLY A 745 -17.90 -53.97 24.21
N ARG A 746 -17.45 -55.22 24.31
CA ARG A 746 -16.47 -55.85 23.40
C ARG A 746 -16.98 -56.16 21.98
N GLY A 747 -18.18 -55.72 21.62
CA GLY A 747 -18.72 -55.86 20.27
C GLY A 747 -19.47 -57.17 19.97
N ASP A 748 -19.32 -58.18 20.84
CA ASP A 748 -19.82 -59.55 20.66
C ASP A 748 -21.03 -59.89 21.56
N THR A 749 -21.54 -58.90 22.28
CA THR A 749 -22.59 -59.04 23.29
C THR A 749 -23.65 -57.98 23.03
N GLY A 750 -24.92 -58.36 22.94
CA GLY A 750 -25.97 -57.42 22.55
C GLY A 750 -27.25 -58.04 22.01
N LEU A 751 -28.00 -57.23 21.25
CA LEU A 751 -29.27 -57.58 20.64
C LEU A 751 -29.12 -57.65 19.12
N LYS A 752 -29.70 -58.66 18.48
CA LYS A 752 -29.65 -58.81 17.02
C LYS A 752 -31.00 -59.26 16.46
N GLN A 753 -31.45 -58.58 15.41
CA GLN A 753 -32.55 -59.02 14.57
C GLN A 753 -31.97 -59.61 13.28
N ASN A 754 -32.35 -60.84 12.94
CA ASN A 754 -31.75 -61.60 11.83
C ASN A 754 -32.59 -61.53 10.53
N GLY A 755 -33.49 -60.57 10.42
CA GLY A 755 -34.44 -60.44 9.29
C GLY A 755 -35.61 -61.42 9.33
N ASP A 756 -35.69 -62.29 10.33
CA ASP A 756 -36.70 -63.35 10.47
C ASP A 756 -37.85 -62.98 11.42
N GLY A 757 -37.94 -61.69 11.80
CA GLY A 757 -38.93 -61.17 12.73
C GLY A 757 -38.70 -61.55 14.20
N ASN A 758 -37.62 -62.26 14.53
CA ASN A 758 -37.27 -62.64 15.90
C ASN A 758 -36.11 -61.79 16.43
N LEU A 759 -36.06 -61.63 17.76
CA LEU A 759 -35.00 -60.90 18.44
C LEU A 759 -34.12 -61.89 19.22
N ASP A 760 -32.83 -61.92 18.88
CA ASP A 760 -31.84 -62.76 19.53
C ASP A 760 -30.98 -61.93 20.50
N VAL A 761 -30.71 -62.48 21.69
CA VAL A 761 -29.77 -61.92 22.67
C VAL A 761 -28.47 -62.71 22.62
N TYR A 762 -27.37 -62.00 22.42
CA TYR A 762 -26.02 -62.55 22.35
C TYR A 762 -25.19 -62.14 23.56
N ALA A 763 -24.36 -63.07 24.03
CA ALA A 763 -23.29 -62.81 24.98
C ALA A 763 -22.05 -63.60 24.56
N GLY A 764 -20.92 -62.91 24.33
CA GLY A 764 -19.67 -63.54 23.89
C GLY A 764 -19.82 -64.30 22.57
N ASN A 765 -20.51 -63.72 21.59
CA ASN A 765 -20.82 -64.30 20.27
C ASN A 765 -21.71 -65.56 20.31
N ALA A 766 -22.28 -65.92 21.47
CA ALA A 766 -23.21 -67.02 21.62
C ALA A 766 -24.64 -66.49 21.84
N ARG A 767 -25.62 -67.04 21.10
CA ARG A 767 -27.03 -66.76 21.35
C ARG A 767 -27.44 -67.41 22.67
N VAL A 768 -27.86 -66.60 23.63
CA VAL A 768 -28.27 -67.05 24.98
C VAL A 768 -29.79 -67.09 25.14
N MET A 769 -30.51 -66.19 24.46
CA MET A 769 -31.98 -66.15 24.45
C MET A 769 -32.50 -65.74 23.08
N ARG A 770 -33.70 -66.20 22.75
CA ARG A 770 -34.42 -65.82 21.54
C ARG A 770 -35.88 -65.54 21.85
N PHE A 771 -36.33 -64.34 21.48
CA PHE A 771 -37.71 -63.91 21.58
C PHE A 771 -38.42 -64.19 20.27
N THR A 772 -39.47 -64.98 20.33
CA THR A 772 -40.37 -65.30 19.23
C THR A 772 -41.77 -64.79 19.54
N ASN A 773 -42.66 -64.72 18.56
CA ASN A 773 -44.01 -64.16 18.70
C ASN A 773 -44.89 -64.83 19.79
N GLY A 774 -44.53 -66.02 20.30
CA GLY A 774 -45.31 -66.71 21.33
C GLY A 774 -44.49 -67.44 22.39
N SER A 775 -43.16 -67.31 22.38
CA SER A 775 -42.30 -68.02 23.34
C SER A 775 -40.94 -67.35 23.49
N ILE A 776 -40.29 -67.61 24.63
CA ILE A 776 -38.89 -67.28 24.85
C ILE A 776 -38.12 -68.60 24.87
N GLN A 777 -37.19 -68.76 23.94
CA GLN A 777 -36.29 -69.91 23.89
C GLN A 777 -35.00 -69.55 24.62
N VAL A 778 -34.75 -70.20 25.75
CA VAL A 778 -33.53 -70.01 26.54
C VAL A 778 -32.54 -71.12 26.16
N SER A 779 -31.37 -70.74 25.63
CA SER A 779 -30.35 -71.69 25.15
C SER A 779 -29.32 -72.07 26.23
N LYS A 780 -29.45 -71.49 27.43
CA LYS A 780 -28.60 -71.70 28.61
C LYS A 780 -29.48 -71.89 29.85
N GLY A 781 -28.89 -72.28 30.99
CA GLY A 781 -29.64 -72.43 32.24
C GLY A 781 -30.32 -71.12 32.67
N LEU A 782 -31.58 -71.20 33.09
CA LEU A 782 -32.33 -70.08 33.63
C LEU A 782 -32.38 -70.20 35.15
N ASN A 783 -31.72 -69.28 35.86
CA ASN A 783 -31.84 -69.17 37.32
C ASN A 783 -32.89 -68.11 37.66
N VAL A 784 -33.93 -68.52 38.40
CA VAL A 784 -35.00 -67.63 38.85
C VAL A 784 -34.98 -67.62 40.38
N SER A 785 -34.67 -66.47 40.97
CA SER A 785 -34.61 -66.32 42.44
C SER A 785 -35.99 -66.41 43.11
N GLY A 786 -37.05 -66.20 42.33
CA GLY A 786 -38.44 -66.33 42.77
C GLY A 786 -39.11 -67.62 42.31
N ARG A 787 -40.41 -67.76 42.62
CA ARG A 787 -41.22 -68.90 42.19
C ARG A 787 -41.50 -68.82 40.68
N VAL A 788 -41.35 -69.94 39.98
CA VAL A 788 -41.82 -70.13 38.60
C VAL A 788 -43.18 -70.82 38.64
N ASN A 789 -44.19 -70.22 38.02
CA ASN A 789 -45.54 -70.78 37.89
C ASN A 789 -45.83 -71.10 36.42
N PRO A 790 -45.50 -72.32 35.93
CA PRO A 790 -45.95 -72.79 34.63
C PRO A 790 -47.48 -72.77 34.52
N SER A 791 -48.00 -72.42 33.35
CA SER A 791 -49.43 -72.57 33.03
C SER A 791 -49.85 -74.04 32.84
N ASP A 792 -48.87 -74.91 32.59
CA ASP A 792 -49.03 -76.36 32.50
C ASP A 792 -47.89 -77.06 33.26
N TYR A 793 -48.24 -77.93 34.19
CA TYR A 793 -47.30 -78.71 35.00
C TYR A 793 -47.12 -80.15 34.49
N SER A 794 -47.75 -80.54 33.38
CA SER A 794 -47.76 -81.91 32.83
C SER A 794 -46.38 -82.57 32.77
N ASN A 795 -45.34 -81.83 32.37
CA ASN A 795 -43.96 -82.29 32.28
C ASN A 795 -43.25 -82.43 33.65
N PHE A 796 -43.72 -81.78 34.70
CA PHE A 796 -43.27 -82.01 36.09
C PHE A 796 -44.04 -83.16 36.73
N ASP A 797 -45.35 -83.15 36.52
CA ASP A 797 -46.33 -84.02 37.12
C ASP A 797 -46.19 -85.50 36.75
N ILE A 798 -45.58 -85.78 35.61
CA ILE A 798 -45.21 -87.14 35.17
C ILE A 798 -44.00 -87.71 35.91
N ARG A 799 -43.16 -86.86 36.54
CA ARG A 799 -41.88 -87.28 37.13
C ARG A 799 -41.96 -87.65 38.60
N TYR A 800 -43.00 -87.22 39.31
CA TYR A 800 -43.07 -87.33 40.77
C TYR A 800 -44.32 -88.08 41.24
N VAL A 801 -44.16 -88.86 42.31
CA VAL A 801 -45.30 -89.41 43.06
C VAL A 801 -45.94 -88.27 43.82
N ARG A 802 -47.23 -88.05 43.56
CA ARG A 802 -48.00 -86.97 44.18
C ARG A 802 -48.77 -87.41 45.41
N ASP A 803 -49.05 -88.71 45.53
CA ASP A 803 -49.73 -89.29 46.69
C ASP A 803 -49.46 -90.81 46.79
N ILE A 804 -49.61 -91.38 47.98
CA ILE A 804 -49.48 -92.82 48.26
C ILE A 804 -50.63 -93.25 49.17
N ARG A 805 -51.30 -94.36 48.84
CA ARG A 805 -52.41 -94.89 49.65
C ARG A 805 -52.45 -96.42 49.70
N LEU A 806 -53.28 -96.95 50.58
CA LEU A 806 -53.72 -98.34 50.53
C LEU A 806 -55.01 -98.45 49.71
N GLY A 807 -55.00 -99.26 48.66
CA GLY A 807 -56.14 -99.48 47.77
C GLY A 807 -57.20 -100.40 48.39
N THR A 808 -58.14 -100.84 47.54
CA THR A 808 -59.28 -101.66 47.95
C THR A 808 -58.84 -102.97 48.63
N ARG A 809 -59.55 -103.36 49.70
CA ARG A 809 -59.30 -104.62 50.41
C ARG A 809 -59.50 -105.83 49.50
N VAL A 810 -58.61 -106.80 49.59
CA VAL A 810 -58.68 -108.11 48.94
C VAL A 810 -58.53 -109.18 50.02
N VAL A 811 -59.39 -110.20 50.00
CA VAL A 811 -59.34 -111.32 50.95
C VAL A 811 -58.79 -112.54 50.23
N GLN A 812 -57.84 -113.24 50.84
CA GLN A 812 -57.24 -114.46 50.28
C GLN A 812 -57.10 -115.52 51.37
N GLY A 813 -57.48 -116.76 51.06
CA GLY A 813 -57.29 -117.91 51.94
C GLY A 813 -55.82 -118.34 52.01
N MET A 814 -55.38 -118.77 53.19
CA MET A 814 -54.01 -119.16 53.51
C MET A 814 -53.96 -120.61 53.99
N GLN A 815 -53.17 -121.46 53.30
CA GLN A 815 -52.87 -122.82 53.76
C GLN A 815 -51.77 -122.84 54.82
N LYS A 816 -51.85 -123.83 55.72
CA LYS A 816 -50.93 -124.05 56.83
C LYS A 816 -49.50 -124.32 56.33
N GLY A 817 -48.53 -123.55 56.84
CA GLY A 817 -47.10 -123.74 56.58
C GLY A 817 -46.52 -123.05 55.34
N VAL A 818 -47.32 -122.24 54.61
CA VAL A 818 -46.89 -121.53 53.39
C VAL A 818 -46.86 -120.01 53.64
N THR A 819 -45.79 -119.34 53.20
CA THR A 819 -45.71 -117.87 53.22
C THR A 819 -46.50 -117.28 52.04
N TYR A 820 -47.54 -116.49 52.33
CA TYR A 820 -48.35 -115.83 51.30
C TYR A 820 -47.96 -114.36 51.16
N GLU A 821 -47.22 -114.07 50.10
CA GLU A 821 -46.91 -112.71 49.66
C GLU A 821 -47.67 -112.40 48.38
N LYS A 822 -48.36 -111.25 48.35
CA LYS A 822 -49.02 -110.74 47.16
C LYS A 822 -48.29 -109.46 46.76
N SER A 823 -47.59 -109.50 45.62
CA SER A 823 -46.74 -108.39 45.18
C SER A 823 -47.48 -107.05 45.26
N GLY A 824 -46.84 -106.08 45.90
CA GLY A 824 -47.39 -104.74 46.09
C GLY A 824 -48.45 -104.61 47.17
N HIS A 825 -48.78 -105.66 47.92
CA HIS A 825 -49.80 -105.63 48.95
C HIS A 825 -49.21 -105.82 50.35
N VAL A 826 -49.84 -105.18 51.31
CA VAL A 826 -49.56 -105.36 52.74
C VAL A 826 -50.74 -106.03 53.42
N ILE A 827 -50.45 -106.80 54.47
CA ILE A 827 -51.48 -107.38 55.34
C ILE A 827 -52.05 -106.27 56.20
N THR A 828 -53.38 -106.17 56.22
CA THR A 828 -54.13 -105.13 56.97
C THR A 828 -55.16 -105.73 57.92
N GLY A 829 -55.23 -107.05 58.00
CA GLY A 829 -56.08 -107.78 58.95
C GLY A 829 -55.97 -109.29 58.75
N LEU A 830 -56.30 -110.04 59.79
CA LEU A 830 -56.40 -111.51 59.79
C LEU A 830 -57.82 -111.89 60.22
N CYS A 831 -58.44 -112.83 59.50
CA CYS A 831 -59.72 -113.41 59.85
C CYS A 831 -59.48 -114.86 60.25
N LEU A 832 -59.52 -115.09 61.57
CA LEU A 832 -59.33 -116.40 62.18
C LEU A 832 -60.70 -117.02 62.43
N VAL A 833 -60.92 -118.22 61.89
CA VAL A 833 -62.16 -118.98 62.11
C VAL A 833 -61.82 -120.20 62.98
N GLY A 834 -62.04 -120.08 64.30
CA GLY A 834 -61.90 -121.19 65.26
C GLY A 834 -60.48 -121.53 65.72
N ASP A 835 -60.34 -122.64 66.45
CA ASP A 835 -59.08 -123.14 66.98
C ASP A 835 -58.18 -123.70 65.86
N ALA A 836 -57.16 -122.91 65.49
CA ALA A 836 -55.85 -123.25 64.93
C ALA A 836 -55.67 -124.31 63.81
N ASP A 837 -56.70 -124.90 63.19
CA ASP A 837 -56.52 -126.01 62.23
C ASP A 837 -57.35 -125.93 60.91
N GLY A 838 -57.98 -124.79 60.58
CA GLY A 838 -58.70 -124.58 59.31
C GLY A 838 -58.16 -123.42 58.44
N ASP A 839 -58.43 -123.44 57.13
CA ASP A 839 -58.02 -122.43 56.13
C ASP A 839 -58.38 -120.99 56.57
N ASN A 840 -57.40 -120.26 57.12
CA ASN A 840 -57.58 -118.88 57.60
C ASN A 840 -57.47 -117.87 56.44
N SER A 841 -58.14 -116.71 56.55
CA SER A 841 -58.07 -115.68 55.51
C SER A 841 -57.28 -114.45 55.97
N ALA A 842 -56.38 -113.94 55.13
CA ALA A 842 -55.74 -112.64 55.33
C ALA A 842 -56.38 -111.55 54.45
N VAL A 843 -56.46 -110.34 55.01
CA VAL A 843 -56.90 -109.14 54.31
C VAL A 843 -55.68 -108.38 53.82
N TYR A 844 -55.53 -108.31 52.50
CA TYR A 844 -54.48 -107.57 51.81
C TYR A 844 -55.01 -106.26 51.26
N ARG A 845 -54.18 -105.22 51.25
CA ARG A 845 -54.43 -104.00 50.47
C ARG A 845 -53.22 -103.66 49.62
N PRO A 846 -53.39 -103.33 48.33
CA PRO A 846 -52.28 -102.88 47.51
C PRO A 846 -51.80 -101.52 48.00
N VAL A 847 -50.49 -101.35 48.15
CA VAL A 847 -49.89 -100.02 48.21
C VAL A 847 -49.99 -99.44 46.80
N GLN A 848 -50.61 -98.26 46.69
CA GLN A 848 -50.77 -97.55 45.43
C GLN A 848 -50.03 -96.22 45.48
N LYS A 849 -49.46 -95.81 44.34
CA LYS A 849 -48.83 -94.50 44.13
C LYS A 849 -49.58 -93.73 43.05
N TYR A 850 -49.80 -92.44 43.26
CA TYR A 850 -50.46 -91.54 42.32
C TYR A 850 -49.42 -90.78 41.51
N ILE A 851 -49.40 -91.01 40.20
CA ILE A 851 -48.48 -90.35 39.27
C ILE A 851 -49.31 -89.87 38.07
N ASN A 852 -49.14 -88.61 37.67
CA ASN A 852 -49.81 -88.01 36.51
C ASN A 852 -51.32 -88.31 36.39
N GLY A 853 -52.10 -88.10 37.45
CA GLY A 853 -53.55 -88.32 37.38
C GLY A 853 -54.01 -89.77 37.57
N THR A 854 -53.08 -90.73 37.69
CA THR A 854 -53.40 -92.17 37.68
C THR A 854 -52.84 -92.88 38.91
N TRP A 855 -53.64 -93.78 39.51
CA TRP A 855 -53.21 -94.66 40.59
C TRP A 855 -52.59 -95.94 40.04
N PHE A 856 -51.34 -96.20 40.40
CA PHE A 856 -50.61 -97.43 40.06
C PHE A 856 -50.42 -98.28 41.31
N ASN A 857 -50.61 -99.60 41.21
CA ASN A 857 -50.18 -100.52 42.26
C ASN A 857 -48.65 -100.56 42.29
N VAL A 858 -48.07 -100.51 43.48
CA VAL A 858 -46.63 -100.69 43.68
C VAL A 858 -46.26 -102.14 43.37
N SER A 859 -45.08 -102.38 42.78
CA SER A 859 -44.52 -103.73 42.64
C SER A 859 -43.62 -104.02 43.83
N GLN A 860 -43.74 -105.21 44.42
CA GLN A 860 -42.74 -105.77 45.33
C GLN A 860 -41.74 -106.55 44.47
N VAL A 861 -40.44 -106.24 44.63
CA VAL A 861 -39.31 -106.89 43.93
C VAL A 861 -38.78 -108.02 44.78
#